data_AF-A0A3R7HFH2-F1
#
_entry.id   AF-A0A3R7HFH2-F1
#
_cell.length_a   1.000
_cell.length_b   1.000
_cell.length_c   1.000
_cell.angle_alpha   90.00
_cell.angle_beta   90.00
_cell.angle_gamma   90.00
#
_symmetry.space_group_name_H-M   'P 1'
#
loop_
_entity.id
_entity.type
_entity.pdbx_description
1 polymer ?
#
loop_
_entity_poly.entity_id
_entity_poly.type
_entity_poly.pdbx_seq_one_letter_code
_entity_poly.pdbx_strand_id
1 'polypeptide(L)'
;MHRSENTDLLLDGTINFPKSYSVAALLDPELAREFELLQDRMRDRTIPLWQRQLNARRGRGGQIREDIARLEVVELQHRRSRALDPHIHRHLWLNMKVQGVDGKWSSLDSRVALRLHNVVNAEGELAARSDPRWVAALAAHGYTLDANGEIAQLAHVVRPLSRRSNQIEANRIRLIAEWREEHPGRQPGVDDLHHIDELAWAQRRPGKPAHLDEAEWEERVRSELANIDPILLWQRNPARREPTPIADLDRELLARMALVEADARSVSSSGRFSSWDLRASAIRAISRSGVVAERDALDELIDDVASRATEHTIDLVPDDPAKPAHIKTLMAEATVLLKLRVANRFAALAAPGQLPDERQMRTVARRLVEERTELVDAQLTAASAIAGTEGLVSMTGPAGSGKTTLLRVALHALRLQRRRMIVVAPTKKAAAVAEREIGATASSLHALLADHGWRWGIDEAGATVWTRLQIGQTDAATGRIYRGPRDFQLSRGDRIVVDEAGMVDLHTADALAIVAGEAGAGIAMIGDPRQAAPVGHAGAMAAMTQVADNVVELSEVHRFTDRAYGDLTLRLREVATAEDAVGVAAALDDGGHVARVASADAARDLMVDAWFDWAERGKRVALVTATNDDATAVSEAIQQRRVATGALRQDVMAHGRDGQQLLVGYVVQTRRNDRGTGVQNRATWVITAIRPERIELRNLTDTTERRYVSAEYAFDHVHLAYASTVHGIQGDTADASVVGPGVDAAGLYVGLTRGRAWNQAVVVAGSQDAALGELAEAMRRGSPELTLEDSRRAARLDLSRAAREATRSPAGETPSWLREAPPGTGLSW
;
A
#
# COMPACT_ATOMS: atom_id res chain seq x y z
N MET A 1 10.84 -5.94 38.64
CA MET A 1 9.64 -6.19 37.81
C MET A 1 9.09 -4.82 37.41
N HIS A 2 9.68 -4.19 36.38
CA HIS A 2 9.17 -2.92 35.86
C HIS A 2 7.91 -3.22 35.04
N ARG A 3 6.74 -2.87 35.57
CA ARG A 3 5.50 -2.79 34.78
C ARG A 3 5.66 -1.57 33.86
N SER A 4 5.88 -1.78 32.57
CA SER A 4 5.56 -0.75 31.58
C SER A 4 4.04 -0.71 31.44
N GLU A 5 3.44 0.46 31.66
CA GLU A 5 1.98 0.68 31.65
C GLU A 5 1.33 0.44 30.26
N ASN A 6 2.12 0.21 29.20
CA ASN A 6 1.67 -0.09 27.83
C ASN A 6 1.99 -1.52 27.36
N THR A 7 1.79 -2.55 28.20
CA THR A 7 1.96 -3.94 27.73
C THR A 7 0.62 -4.48 27.25
N ASP A 8 0.51 -4.80 25.96
CA ASP A 8 -0.67 -5.49 25.41
C ASP A 8 -0.97 -6.74 26.24
N LEU A 9 -2.21 -6.83 26.74
CA LEU A 9 -2.65 -7.95 27.58
C LEU A 9 -3.16 -9.12 26.72
N LEU A 10 -3.72 -8.83 25.55
CA LEU A 10 -4.37 -9.79 24.67
C LEU A 10 -4.03 -9.49 23.22
N LEU A 11 -3.89 -10.55 22.42
CA LEU A 11 -3.87 -10.49 20.97
C LEU A 11 -5.18 -11.09 20.44
N ASP A 12 -5.95 -10.31 19.69
CA ASP A 12 -7.20 -10.76 19.08
C ASP A 12 -6.95 -11.32 17.68
N GLY A 13 -7.12 -12.63 17.51
CA GLY A 13 -7.19 -13.27 16.21
C GLY A 13 -8.64 -13.48 15.81
N THR A 14 -9.15 -12.71 14.87
CA THR A 14 -10.53 -12.87 14.39
C THR A 14 -10.59 -13.86 13.22
N ILE A 15 -11.32 -14.96 13.38
CA ILE A 15 -11.76 -15.81 12.26
C ILE A 15 -12.96 -15.12 11.63
N ASN A 16 -12.73 -14.56 10.45
CA ASN A 16 -13.74 -13.86 9.68
C ASN A 16 -13.81 -14.40 8.25
N PHE A 17 -15.02 -14.50 7.72
CA PHE A 17 -15.29 -14.94 6.36
C PHE A 17 -16.14 -13.88 5.65
N PRO A 18 -16.24 -13.92 4.30
CA PRO A 18 -17.11 -13.01 3.57
C PRO A 18 -18.53 -13.01 4.15
N LYS A 19 -19.12 -11.82 4.25
CA LYS A 19 -20.44 -11.65 4.87
C LYS A 19 -21.53 -12.45 4.15
N SER A 20 -21.34 -12.77 2.87
CA SER A 20 -22.23 -13.66 2.11
C SER A 20 -22.41 -15.03 2.80
N TYR A 21 -21.42 -15.52 3.54
CA TYR A 21 -21.49 -16.80 4.27
C TYR A 21 -22.44 -16.67 5.47
N SER A 22 -22.41 -15.53 6.16
CA SER A 22 -23.35 -15.23 7.25
C SER A 22 -24.79 -15.11 6.74
N VAL A 23 -24.97 -14.57 5.53
CA VAL A 23 -26.28 -14.49 4.87
C VAL A 23 -26.76 -15.90 4.48
N ALA A 24 -25.90 -16.73 3.88
CA ALA A 24 -26.24 -18.11 3.53
C ALA A 24 -26.62 -18.95 4.77
N ALA A 25 -25.86 -18.82 5.85
CA ALA A 25 -26.13 -19.46 7.13
C ALA A 25 -27.45 -19.00 7.77
N LEU A 26 -27.91 -17.77 7.49
CA LEU A 26 -29.21 -17.32 7.94
C LEU A 26 -30.35 -17.84 7.05
N LEU A 27 -30.10 -17.98 5.74
CA LEU A 27 -31.10 -18.47 4.79
C LEU A 27 -31.41 -19.95 5.00
N ASP A 28 -30.41 -20.77 5.29
CA ASP A 28 -30.54 -22.22 5.40
C ASP A 28 -29.89 -22.81 6.68
N PRO A 29 -30.63 -23.60 7.50
CA PRO A 29 -30.10 -24.20 8.73
C PRO A 29 -28.96 -25.22 8.53
N GLU A 30 -28.93 -25.93 7.40
CA GLU A 30 -27.86 -26.87 7.09
C GLU A 30 -26.56 -26.12 6.78
N LEU A 31 -26.66 -25.04 5.98
CA LEU A 31 -25.53 -24.13 5.75
C LEU A 31 -25.06 -23.48 7.06
N ALA A 32 -25.98 -23.11 7.96
CA ALA A 32 -25.62 -22.58 9.28
C ALA A 32 -24.76 -23.57 10.08
N ARG A 33 -25.19 -24.84 10.13
CA ARG A 33 -24.49 -25.90 10.85
C ARG A 33 -23.12 -26.17 10.23
N GLU A 34 -23.04 -26.29 8.91
CA GLU A 34 -21.77 -26.56 8.23
C GLU A 34 -20.79 -25.39 8.33
N PHE A 35 -21.28 -24.15 8.35
CA PHE A 35 -20.43 -22.98 8.53
C PHE A 35 -19.85 -22.88 9.96
N GLU A 36 -20.62 -23.22 10.99
CA GLU A 36 -20.09 -23.33 12.36
C GLU A 36 -19.02 -24.43 12.46
N LEU A 37 -19.27 -25.59 11.84
CA LEU A 37 -18.30 -26.68 11.83
C LEU A 37 -17.02 -26.31 11.05
N LEU A 38 -17.12 -25.51 9.98
CA LEU A 38 -15.96 -24.98 9.27
C LEU A 38 -15.12 -24.08 10.19
N GLN A 39 -15.76 -23.20 10.96
CA GLN A 39 -15.08 -22.34 11.92
C GLN A 39 -14.43 -23.14 13.07
N ASP A 40 -15.07 -24.21 13.54
CA ASP A 40 -14.46 -25.13 14.52
C ASP A 40 -13.18 -25.77 13.98
N ARG A 41 -13.22 -26.30 12.74
CA ARG A 41 -12.04 -26.88 12.07
C ARG A 41 -10.91 -25.86 11.93
N MET A 42 -11.24 -24.61 11.61
CA MET A 42 -10.26 -23.53 11.53
C MET A 42 -9.62 -23.23 12.88
N ARG A 43 -10.43 -23.06 13.95
CA ARG A 43 -9.93 -22.86 15.31
C ARG A 43 -8.97 -23.98 15.73
N ASP A 44 -9.40 -25.22 15.55
CA ASP A 44 -8.66 -26.42 15.96
C ASP A 44 -7.32 -26.56 15.23
N ARG A 45 -7.16 -25.88 14.08
CA ARG A 45 -5.90 -25.78 13.34
C ARG A 45 -5.08 -24.56 13.73
N THR A 46 -5.71 -23.40 13.92
CA THR A 46 -5.02 -22.14 14.24
C THR A 46 -4.35 -22.17 15.61
N ILE A 47 -5.02 -22.73 16.65
CA ILE A 47 -4.47 -22.76 18.01
C ILE A 47 -3.16 -23.59 18.07
N PRO A 48 -3.09 -24.83 17.55
CA PRO A 48 -1.82 -25.56 17.49
C PRO A 48 -0.78 -24.92 16.59
N LEU A 49 -1.19 -24.26 15.50
CA LEU A 49 -0.25 -23.51 14.65
C LEU A 49 0.42 -22.37 15.43
N TRP A 50 -0.35 -21.61 16.22
CA TRP A 50 0.19 -20.58 17.11
C TRP A 50 1.15 -21.18 18.13
N GLN A 51 0.81 -22.31 18.74
CA GLN A 51 1.68 -22.95 19.72
C GLN A 51 3.02 -23.38 19.12
N ARG A 52 3.02 -23.90 17.87
CA ARG A 52 4.24 -24.37 17.19
C ARG A 52 5.10 -23.24 16.62
N GLN A 53 4.49 -22.17 16.10
CA GLN A 53 5.19 -21.17 15.31
C GLN A 53 5.50 -19.88 16.09
N LEU A 54 4.72 -19.57 17.12
CA LEU A 54 5.01 -18.43 17.99
C LEU A 54 6.05 -18.79 19.05
N ASN A 55 6.64 -17.76 19.63
CA ASN A 55 7.65 -17.94 20.66
C ASN A 55 7.49 -16.89 21.76
N ALA A 56 7.98 -17.26 22.95
CA ALA A 56 8.16 -16.35 24.06
C ALA A 56 9.50 -15.62 23.92
N ARG A 57 9.52 -14.34 24.30
CA ARG A 57 10.69 -13.46 24.20
C ARG A 57 11.20 -13.03 25.57
N ARG A 58 12.52 -13.14 25.82
CA ARG A 58 13.16 -12.78 27.11
C ARG A 58 14.54 -12.13 26.95
N GLY A 59 15.04 -11.52 28.04
CA GLY A 59 16.37 -10.89 28.10
C GLY A 59 16.38 -9.40 27.72
N ARG A 60 17.54 -8.74 27.86
CA ARG A 60 17.71 -7.32 27.47
C ARG A 60 17.47 -7.17 25.97
N GLY A 61 16.54 -6.31 25.59
CA GLY A 61 16.11 -6.19 24.19
C GLY A 61 15.48 -7.46 23.64
N GLY A 62 15.01 -8.37 24.49
CA GLY A 62 14.27 -9.58 24.12
C GLY A 62 14.95 -10.46 23.06
N GLN A 63 16.25 -10.71 23.22
CA GLN A 63 17.05 -11.45 22.24
C GLN A 63 16.92 -12.97 22.36
N ILE A 64 16.34 -13.47 23.46
CA ILE A 64 16.18 -14.90 23.71
C ILE A 64 14.81 -15.34 23.22
N ARG A 65 14.80 -16.30 22.31
CA ARG A 65 13.64 -17.04 21.81
C ARG A 65 13.49 -18.32 22.62
N GLU A 66 12.28 -18.54 23.14
CA GLU A 66 11.89 -19.76 23.84
C GLU A 66 10.60 -20.31 23.21
N ASP A 67 10.57 -21.60 22.91
CA ASP A 67 9.38 -22.26 22.37
C ASP A 67 8.25 -22.32 23.41
N ILE A 68 7.01 -22.36 22.94
CA ILE A 68 5.82 -22.30 23.79
C ILE A 68 5.38 -23.72 24.17
N ALA A 69 5.40 -24.02 25.47
CA ALA A 69 4.75 -25.23 26.00
C ALA A 69 3.25 -25.04 26.15
N ARG A 70 2.80 -23.85 26.57
CA ARG A 70 1.38 -23.57 26.82
C ARG A 70 1.02 -22.15 26.44
N LEU A 71 -0.09 -22.03 25.72
CA LEU A 71 -0.81 -20.78 25.48
C LEU A 71 -2.25 -20.90 25.98
N GLU A 72 -2.89 -19.76 26.21
CA GLU A 72 -4.28 -19.68 26.67
C GLU A 72 -5.06 -18.81 25.70
N VAL A 73 -6.17 -19.34 25.19
CA VAL A 73 -7.02 -18.68 24.21
C VAL A 73 -8.46 -18.73 24.70
N VAL A 74 -9.13 -17.57 24.70
CA VAL A 74 -10.57 -17.48 24.93
C VAL A 74 -11.26 -17.32 23.58
N GLU A 75 -12.22 -18.20 23.29
CA GLU A 75 -13.06 -18.11 22.10
C GLU A 75 -14.36 -17.35 22.41
N LEU A 76 -14.66 -16.34 21.61
CA LEU A 76 -15.94 -15.64 21.64
C LEU A 76 -16.64 -15.81 20.29
N GLN A 77 -17.82 -16.44 20.33
CA GLN A 77 -18.63 -16.67 19.14
C GLN A 77 -19.69 -15.59 19.00
N HIS A 78 -19.69 -14.93 17.85
CA HIS A 78 -20.69 -13.93 17.51
C HIS A 78 -21.43 -14.37 16.25
N ARG A 79 -22.77 -14.28 16.25
CA ARG A 79 -23.61 -14.52 15.06
C ARG A 79 -24.02 -13.24 14.33
N ARG A 80 -23.83 -12.10 14.99
CA ARG A 80 -24.46 -10.83 14.63
C ARG A 80 -23.53 -9.66 14.79
N SER A 81 -23.73 -8.66 13.93
CA SER A 81 -23.28 -7.31 14.21
C SER A 81 -24.07 -6.73 15.38
N ARG A 82 -23.60 -5.62 15.95
CA ARG A 82 -24.34 -4.92 17.01
C ARG A 82 -25.65 -4.29 16.54
N ALA A 83 -25.83 -4.03 15.24
CA ALA A 83 -27.13 -3.62 14.68
C ALA A 83 -28.00 -4.80 14.27
N LEU A 84 -27.65 -6.01 14.74
CA LEU A 84 -28.36 -7.24 14.41
C LEU A 84 -28.29 -7.57 12.91
N ASP A 85 -27.23 -7.15 12.22
CA ASP A 85 -26.94 -7.66 10.87
C ASP A 85 -26.37 -9.08 10.97
N PRO A 86 -26.61 -9.97 9.98
CA PRO A 86 -25.97 -11.28 9.93
C PRO A 86 -24.46 -11.09 9.77
N HIS A 87 -23.70 -11.50 10.79
CA HIS A 87 -22.25 -11.38 10.77
C HIS A 87 -21.67 -12.38 11.76
N ILE A 88 -21.53 -13.62 11.29
CA ILE A 88 -20.96 -14.72 12.05
C ILE A 88 -19.43 -14.60 11.98
N HIS A 89 -18.79 -14.51 13.14
CA HIS A 89 -17.34 -14.41 13.28
C HIS A 89 -16.94 -14.89 14.67
N ARG A 90 -15.67 -15.28 14.82
CA ARG A 90 -15.12 -15.74 16.10
C ARG A 90 -13.88 -14.96 16.46
N HIS A 91 -13.82 -14.48 17.70
CA HIS A 91 -12.60 -13.90 18.25
C HIS A 91 -11.85 -14.96 19.05
N LEU A 92 -10.57 -15.13 18.72
CA LEU A 92 -9.63 -15.95 19.46
C LEU A 92 -8.70 -15.00 20.24
N TRP A 93 -9.05 -14.74 21.50
CA TRP A 93 -8.28 -13.88 22.37
C TRP A 93 -7.12 -14.65 22.99
N LEU A 94 -5.93 -14.48 22.41
CA LEU A 94 -4.69 -15.07 22.88
C LEU A 94 -4.11 -14.23 24.03
N ASN A 95 -3.83 -14.88 25.15
CA ASN A 95 -3.10 -14.26 26.25
C ASN A 95 -1.66 -13.93 25.83
N MET A 96 -1.23 -12.67 26.01
CA MET A 96 0.14 -12.26 25.70
C MET A 96 1.17 -12.86 26.65
N LYS A 97 0.73 -13.40 27.79
CA LYS A 97 1.55 -14.26 28.65
C LYS A 97 1.41 -15.71 28.23
N VAL A 98 2.53 -16.31 27.86
CA VAL A 98 2.65 -17.72 27.46
C VAL A 98 3.71 -18.41 28.31
N GLN A 99 3.57 -19.72 28.50
CA GLN A 99 4.55 -20.53 29.21
C GLN A 99 5.55 -21.14 28.23
N GLY A 100 6.84 -20.86 28.44
CA GLY A 100 7.91 -21.48 27.67
C GLY A 100 8.10 -22.96 28.02
N VAL A 101 8.82 -23.71 27.19
CA VAL A 101 9.17 -25.11 27.46
C VAL A 101 10.03 -25.30 28.71
N ASP A 102 10.70 -24.24 29.16
CA ASP A 102 11.37 -24.19 30.47
C ASP A 102 10.42 -23.98 31.68
N GLY A 103 9.11 -23.94 31.46
CA GLY A 103 8.09 -23.80 32.49
C GLY A 103 7.84 -22.37 32.97
N LYS A 104 8.59 -21.36 32.47
CA LYS A 104 8.43 -19.97 32.90
C LYS A 104 7.44 -19.20 32.03
N TRP A 105 6.67 -18.32 32.66
CA TRP A 105 5.74 -17.42 31.97
C TRP A 105 6.47 -16.18 31.44
N SER A 106 6.22 -15.82 30.19
CA SER A 106 6.84 -14.67 29.52
C SER A 106 5.96 -14.07 28.45
N SER A 107 6.36 -12.90 27.96
CA SER A 107 5.61 -12.23 26.90
C SER A 107 5.86 -12.88 25.54
N LEU A 108 4.80 -13.05 24.76
CA LEU A 108 4.82 -13.44 23.36
C LEU A 108 5.61 -12.42 22.50
N ASP A 109 6.35 -12.86 21.48
CA ASP A 109 6.88 -11.93 20.47
C ASP A 109 5.78 -11.49 19.50
N SER A 110 5.17 -10.34 19.76
CA SER A 110 4.11 -9.76 18.93
C SER A 110 4.55 -9.53 17.48
N ARG A 111 5.85 -9.28 17.20
CA ARG A 111 6.35 -9.09 15.83
C ARG A 111 6.27 -10.39 15.03
N VAL A 112 6.53 -11.52 15.68
CA VAL A 112 6.40 -12.85 15.06
C VAL A 112 4.93 -13.18 14.83
N ALA A 113 4.06 -12.85 15.80
CA ALA A 113 2.62 -13.02 15.65
C ALA A 113 2.05 -12.23 14.46
N LEU A 114 2.45 -10.97 14.30
CA LEU A 114 2.04 -10.14 13.15
C LEU A 114 2.52 -10.72 11.81
N ARG A 115 3.73 -11.30 11.75
CA ARG A 115 4.23 -11.96 10.53
C ARG A 115 3.50 -13.28 10.24
N LEU A 116 3.10 -14.02 11.27
CA LEU A 116 2.35 -15.27 11.11
C LEU A 116 0.92 -15.04 10.60
N HIS A 117 0.37 -13.84 10.82
CA HIS A 117 -0.99 -13.46 10.40
C HIS A 117 -1.22 -13.72 8.90
N ASN A 118 -0.22 -13.49 8.05
CA ASN A 118 -0.30 -13.76 6.61
C ASN A 118 -0.58 -15.24 6.29
N VAL A 119 0.04 -16.16 7.05
CA VAL A 119 -0.14 -17.61 6.90
C VAL A 119 -1.52 -18.01 7.42
N VAL A 120 -1.94 -17.49 8.58
CA VAL A 120 -3.26 -17.78 9.17
C VAL A 120 -4.39 -17.33 8.24
N ASN A 121 -4.29 -16.16 7.62
CA ASN A 121 -5.29 -15.69 6.66
C ASN A 121 -5.32 -16.57 5.40
N ALA A 122 -4.16 -17.03 4.92
CA ALA A 122 -4.10 -17.95 3.80
C ALA A 122 -4.79 -19.29 4.13
N GLU A 123 -4.60 -19.82 5.33
CA GLU A 123 -5.29 -21.03 5.81
C GLU A 123 -6.81 -20.84 5.83
N GLY A 124 -7.29 -19.67 6.26
CA GLY A 124 -8.72 -19.34 6.22
C GLY A 124 -9.30 -19.31 4.81
N GLU A 125 -8.58 -18.71 3.86
CA GLU A 125 -8.96 -18.71 2.44
C GLU A 125 -8.95 -20.11 1.82
N LEU A 126 -7.99 -20.96 2.21
CA LEU A 126 -7.95 -22.35 1.77
C LEU A 126 -9.16 -23.12 2.30
N ALA A 127 -9.42 -23.07 3.60
CA ALA A 127 -10.57 -23.75 4.20
C ALA A 127 -11.89 -23.27 3.60
N ALA A 128 -12.04 -21.96 3.34
CA ALA A 128 -13.24 -21.40 2.72
C ALA A 128 -13.54 -22.00 1.33
N ARG A 129 -12.51 -22.39 0.57
CA ARG A 129 -12.60 -22.80 -0.84
C ARG A 129 -12.45 -24.30 -1.07
N SER A 130 -11.74 -25.03 -0.20
CA SER A 130 -11.39 -26.43 -0.43
C SER A 130 -12.05 -27.41 0.53
N ASP A 131 -12.73 -26.94 1.59
CA ASP A 131 -13.34 -27.85 2.57
C ASP A 131 -14.48 -28.68 1.95
N PRO A 132 -14.39 -30.02 1.94
CA PRO A 132 -15.35 -30.86 1.23
C PRO A 132 -16.77 -30.73 1.74
N ARG A 133 -16.95 -30.56 3.06
CA ARG A 133 -18.27 -30.53 3.69
C ARG A 133 -18.96 -29.19 3.47
N TRP A 134 -18.23 -28.10 3.66
CA TRP A 134 -18.74 -26.75 3.42
C TRP A 134 -19.08 -26.54 1.95
N VAL A 135 -18.16 -26.89 1.06
CA VAL A 135 -18.40 -26.80 -0.39
C VAL A 135 -19.56 -27.71 -0.78
N ALA A 136 -19.64 -28.95 -0.23
CA ALA A 136 -20.76 -29.88 -0.34
C ALA A 136 -22.12 -29.29 0.03
N ALA A 137 -22.19 -28.58 1.14
CA ALA A 137 -23.40 -27.93 1.57
C ALA A 137 -23.80 -26.82 0.59
N LEU A 138 -22.86 -25.93 0.24
CA LEU A 138 -23.14 -24.78 -0.64
C LEU A 138 -23.79 -25.20 -1.96
N ALA A 139 -23.19 -26.10 -2.73
CA ALA A 139 -23.80 -26.46 -4.03
C ALA A 139 -25.00 -27.41 -3.91
N ALA A 140 -25.20 -28.15 -2.82
CA ALA A 140 -26.48 -28.84 -2.60
C ALA A 140 -27.65 -27.81 -2.54
N HIS A 141 -27.36 -26.62 -2.02
CA HIS A 141 -28.26 -25.47 -1.96
C HIS A 141 -28.14 -24.50 -3.15
N GLY A 142 -27.48 -24.92 -4.25
CA GLY A 142 -27.39 -24.13 -5.47
C GLY A 142 -26.48 -22.91 -5.42
N TYR A 143 -25.56 -22.87 -4.44
CA TYR A 143 -24.56 -21.81 -4.29
C TYR A 143 -23.21 -22.21 -4.84
N THR A 144 -22.49 -21.23 -5.38
CA THR A 144 -21.11 -21.37 -5.87
C THR A 144 -20.24 -20.24 -5.32
N LEU A 145 -18.94 -20.49 -5.19
CA LEU A 145 -17.98 -19.44 -4.84
C LEU A 145 -17.47 -18.74 -6.10
N ASP A 146 -17.33 -17.43 -6.05
CA ASP A 146 -16.70 -16.64 -7.11
C ASP A 146 -15.17 -16.58 -6.95
N ALA A 147 -14.50 -15.84 -7.84
CA ALA A 147 -13.05 -15.66 -7.79
C ALA A 147 -12.57 -14.98 -6.48
N ASN A 148 -13.39 -14.14 -5.87
CA ASN A 148 -13.09 -13.45 -4.61
C ASN A 148 -13.32 -14.36 -3.39
N GLY A 149 -13.94 -15.52 -3.58
CA GLY A 149 -14.32 -16.44 -2.50
C GLY A 149 -15.61 -16.03 -1.81
N GLU A 150 -16.39 -15.11 -2.39
CA GLU A 150 -17.75 -14.82 -1.93
C GLU A 150 -18.74 -15.83 -2.54
N ILE A 151 -19.91 -15.95 -1.92
CA ILE A 151 -21.00 -16.73 -2.52
C ILE A 151 -21.59 -15.88 -3.65
N ALA A 152 -21.36 -16.32 -4.89
CA ALA A 152 -21.63 -15.53 -6.10
C ALA A 152 -23.09 -15.02 -6.19
N GLN A 153 -24.03 -15.81 -5.69
CA GLN A 153 -25.46 -15.49 -5.71
C GLN A 153 -25.90 -14.53 -4.58
N LEU A 154 -25.02 -14.24 -3.61
CA LEU A 154 -25.32 -13.40 -2.45
C LEU A 154 -24.41 -12.17 -2.34
N ALA A 155 -23.41 -12.03 -3.20
CA ALA A 155 -22.45 -10.94 -3.14
C ALA A 155 -23.11 -9.55 -3.24
N HIS A 156 -24.17 -9.39 -4.05
CA HIS A 156 -24.86 -8.11 -4.24
C HIS A 156 -25.65 -7.63 -3.01
N VAL A 157 -26.02 -8.52 -2.07
CA VAL A 157 -26.81 -8.16 -0.89
C VAL A 157 -25.99 -7.90 0.37
N VAL A 158 -24.67 -8.12 0.32
CA VAL A 158 -23.75 -7.90 1.45
C VAL A 158 -23.75 -6.44 1.92
N ARG A 159 -23.67 -5.48 0.99
CA ARG A 159 -23.58 -4.05 1.31
C ARG A 159 -24.90 -3.47 1.83
N PRO A 160 -26.08 -3.74 1.22
CA PRO A 160 -27.37 -3.34 1.78
C PRO A 160 -27.61 -3.81 3.22
N LEU A 161 -27.12 -5.00 3.59
CA LEU A 161 -27.29 -5.62 4.91
C LEU A 161 -26.24 -5.20 5.96
N SER A 162 -25.59 -4.04 5.81
CA SER A 162 -24.54 -3.55 6.72
C SER A 162 -24.99 -2.35 7.57
N ARG A 163 -26.12 -2.49 8.28
CA ARG A 163 -26.79 -1.38 8.99
C ARG A 163 -25.98 -0.80 10.13
N ARG A 164 -25.19 -1.58 10.88
CA ARG A 164 -24.39 -1.05 12.00
C ARG A 164 -23.36 -0.04 11.51
N SER A 165 -22.64 -0.38 10.46
CA SER A 165 -21.65 0.50 9.85
C SER A 165 -22.34 1.78 9.37
N ASN A 166 -23.51 1.64 8.73
CA ASN A 166 -24.30 2.77 8.26
C ASN A 166 -24.88 3.63 9.43
N GLN A 167 -25.21 3.03 10.58
CA GLN A 167 -25.82 3.69 11.74
C GLN A 167 -24.81 4.43 12.62
N ILE A 168 -23.64 3.82 12.90
CA ILE A 168 -22.53 4.50 13.62
C ILE A 168 -22.26 5.82 12.93
N GLU A 169 -22.15 5.74 11.62
CA GLU A 169 -21.88 6.86 10.76
C GLU A 169 -23.00 7.91 10.83
N ALA A 170 -24.26 7.50 10.76
CA ALA A 170 -25.41 8.41 10.89
C ALA A 170 -25.52 9.11 12.27
N ASN A 171 -25.23 8.41 13.37
CA ASN A 171 -25.28 8.98 14.73
C ASN A 171 -24.19 10.03 14.95
N ARG A 172 -23.00 9.72 14.46
CA ARG A 172 -21.83 10.60 14.50
C ARG A 172 -22.15 11.95 13.87
N ILE A 173 -22.76 11.92 12.69
CA ILE A 173 -23.20 13.11 11.97
C ILE A 173 -24.16 13.95 12.82
N ARG A 174 -25.17 13.34 13.45
CA ARG A 174 -26.17 14.06 14.26
C ARG A 174 -25.55 14.70 15.51
N LEU A 175 -24.72 13.98 16.24
CA LEU A 175 -24.07 14.48 17.46
C LEU A 175 -23.13 15.64 17.18
N ILE A 176 -22.40 15.60 16.07
CA ILE A 176 -21.57 16.71 15.62
C ILE A 176 -22.45 17.93 15.30
N ALA A 177 -23.64 17.75 14.73
CA ALA A 177 -24.57 18.84 14.46
C ALA A 177 -25.17 19.45 15.73
N GLU A 178 -25.62 18.61 16.68
CA GLU A 178 -26.17 19.05 17.98
C GLU A 178 -25.13 19.81 18.81
N TRP A 179 -23.90 19.30 18.88
CA TRP A 179 -22.81 19.96 19.58
C TRP A 179 -22.53 21.36 19.00
N ARG A 180 -22.60 21.52 17.67
CA ARG A 180 -22.38 22.81 16.98
C ARG A 180 -23.50 23.81 17.20
N GLU A 181 -24.74 23.35 17.31
CA GLU A 181 -25.88 24.20 17.67
C GLU A 181 -25.76 24.70 19.12
N GLU A 182 -25.30 23.85 20.03
CA GLU A 182 -25.04 24.19 21.44
C GLU A 182 -23.80 25.07 21.64
N HIS A 183 -22.86 25.05 20.69
CA HIS A 183 -21.60 25.81 20.74
C HIS A 183 -21.38 26.69 19.49
N PRO A 184 -22.20 27.73 19.27
CA PRO A 184 -22.11 28.57 18.08
C PRO A 184 -20.73 29.22 17.94
N GLY A 185 -20.11 29.05 16.76
CA GLY A 185 -18.80 29.64 16.44
C GLY A 185 -17.60 28.93 17.05
N ARG A 186 -17.79 27.76 17.70
CA ARG A 186 -16.71 26.88 18.14
C ARG A 186 -16.72 25.58 17.33
N GLN A 187 -15.56 24.96 17.16
CA GLN A 187 -15.42 23.62 16.61
C GLN A 187 -15.19 22.63 17.76
N PRO A 188 -15.73 21.40 17.69
CA PRO A 188 -15.52 20.39 18.73
C PRO A 188 -14.03 20.03 18.78
N GLY A 189 -13.45 20.12 19.97
CA GLY A 189 -12.05 19.74 20.20
C GLY A 189 -11.87 18.22 20.21
N VAL A 190 -10.62 17.76 20.38
CA VAL A 190 -10.28 16.32 20.40
C VAL A 190 -11.09 15.56 21.47
N ASP A 191 -11.27 16.12 22.66
CA ASP A 191 -12.04 15.49 23.74
C ASP A 191 -13.55 15.52 23.48
N ASP A 192 -14.06 16.57 22.83
CA ASP A 192 -15.46 16.66 22.40
C ASP A 192 -15.75 15.62 21.31
N LEU A 193 -14.84 15.44 20.35
CA LEU A 193 -14.95 14.46 19.27
C LEU A 193 -14.77 13.03 19.76
N HIS A 194 -13.86 12.78 20.71
CA HIS A 194 -13.77 11.49 21.41
C HIS A 194 -15.07 11.19 22.15
N HIS A 195 -15.59 12.17 22.89
CA HIS A 195 -16.88 12.04 23.56
C HIS A 195 -18.02 11.85 22.56
N ILE A 196 -18.01 12.55 21.44
CA ILE A 196 -18.99 12.42 20.35
C ILE A 196 -18.84 11.07 19.65
N ASP A 197 -17.66 10.49 19.50
CA ASP A 197 -17.45 9.17 18.90
C ASP A 197 -17.86 8.06 19.85
N GLU A 198 -17.49 8.19 21.13
CA GLU A 198 -18.00 7.35 22.20
C GLU A 198 -19.53 7.43 22.25
N LEU A 199 -20.10 8.63 22.17
CA LEU A 199 -21.54 8.85 22.05
C LEU A 199 -22.08 8.35 20.72
N ALA A 200 -21.44 8.49 19.56
CA ALA A 200 -21.98 8.05 18.27
C ALA A 200 -22.06 6.53 18.21
N TRP A 201 -21.05 5.91 18.82
CA TRP A 201 -20.98 4.49 19.05
C TRP A 201 -21.94 4.02 20.15
N ALA A 202 -22.22 4.83 21.18
CA ALA A 202 -23.06 4.52 22.35
C ALA A 202 -24.53 5.01 22.29
N GLN A 203 -24.86 5.98 21.46
CA GLN A 203 -26.13 6.69 21.42
C GLN A 203 -26.98 6.09 20.32
N ARG A 204 -28.24 5.76 20.63
CA ARG A 204 -29.01 4.78 19.86
C ARG A 204 -28.22 3.50 19.59
N ARG A 205 -27.18 3.20 20.39
CA ARG A 205 -26.57 1.88 20.48
C ARG A 205 -27.74 0.97 20.76
N PRO A 206 -28.14 0.12 19.79
CA PRO A 206 -29.15 -0.85 20.08
C PRO A 206 -28.56 -1.63 21.25
N GLY A 207 -29.18 -1.54 22.43
CA GLY A 207 -28.92 -2.55 23.42
C GLY A 207 -29.11 -3.86 22.70
N LYS A 208 -28.18 -4.81 22.82
CA LYS A 208 -28.58 -6.19 22.52
C LYS A 208 -29.82 -6.39 23.38
N PRO A 209 -31.01 -6.60 22.78
CA PRO A 209 -32.21 -6.68 23.60
C PRO A 209 -31.97 -7.79 24.62
N ALA A 210 -32.29 -7.51 25.89
CA ALA A 210 -31.96 -8.41 27.01
C ALA A 210 -32.50 -9.83 26.75
N HIS A 211 -33.61 -9.90 26.02
CA HIS A 211 -34.08 -11.07 25.30
C HIS A 211 -34.26 -10.68 23.83
N LEU A 212 -33.49 -11.31 22.94
CA LEU A 212 -33.76 -11.32 21.49
C LEU A 212 -34.48 -12.62 21.20
N ASP A 213 -35.67 -12.57 20.62
CA ASP A 213 -36.24 -13.75 19.99
C ASP A 213 -35.47 -14.01 18.69
N GLU A 214 -34.75 -15.13 18.65
CA GLU A 214 -33.94 -15.54 17.51
C GLU A 214 -34.79 -15.74 16.25
N ALA A 215 -36.01 -16.28 16.39
CA ALA A 215 -36.90 -16.54 15.28
C ALA A 215 -37.44 -15.24 14.69
N GLU A 216 -37.83 -14.28 15.54
CA GLU A 216 -38.32 -12.96 15.10
C GLU A 216 -37.20 -12.18 14.38
N TRP A 217 -35.97 -12.25 14.90
CA TRP A 217 -34.82 -11.63 14.26
C TRP A 217 -34.54 -12.21 12.87
N GLU A 218 -34.49 -13.54 12.76
CA GLU A 218 -34.27 -14.23 11.48
C GLU A 218 -35.37 -13.87 10.46
N GLU A 219 -36.64 -13.87 10.89
CA GLU A 219 -37.77 -13.55 10.01
C GLU A 219 -37.70 -12.11 9.48
N ARG A 220 -37.29 -11.16 10.33
CA ARG A 220 -37.08 -9.77 9.91
C ARG A 220 -35.96 -9.66 8.87
N VAL A 221 -34.84 -10.36 9.08
CA VAL A 221 -33.74 -10.34 8.12
C VAL A 221 -34.15 -11.01 6.80
N ARG A 222 -34.90 -12.12 6.84
CA ARG A 222 -35.46 -12.77 5.66
C ARG A 222 -36.41 -11.85 4.89
N SER A 223 -37.26 -11.11 5.59
CA SER A 223 -38.17 -10.12 4.99
C SER A 223 -37.39 -9.00 4.30
N GLU A 224 -36.29 -8.54 4.88
CA GLU A 224 -35.43 -7.53 4.24
C GLU A 224 -34.69 -8.07 3.01
N LEU A 225 -34.18 -9.30 3.09
CA LEU A 225 -33.62 -9.99 1.93
C LEU A 225 -34.64 -10.09 0.80
N ALA A 226 -35.89 -10.44 1.11
CA ALA A 226 -36.98 -10.49 0.14
C ALA A 226 -37.26 -9.13 -0.52
N ASN A 227 -37.16 -8.04 0.25
CA ASN A 227 -37.35 -6.69 -0.28
C ASN A 227 -36.21 -6.25 -1.21
N ILE A 228 -34.99 -6.74 -0.96
CA ILE A 228 -33.83 -6.46 -1.82
C ILE A 228 -33.89 -7.32 -3.09
N ASP A 229 -34.08 -8.63 -2.92
CA ASP A 229 -34.15 -9.60 -4.00
C ASP A 229 -35.02 -10.80 -3.58
N PRO A 230 -36.29 -10.87 -4.05
CA PRO A 230 -37.21 -11.95 -3.70
C PRO A 230 -36.73 -13.35 -4.13
N ILE A 231 -35.86 -13.43 -5.14
CA ILE A 231 -35.37 -14.69 -5.70
C ILE A 231 -34.43 -15.40 -4.71
N LEU A 232 -33.86 -14.67 -3.75
CA LEU A 232 -32.98 -15.24 -2.72
C LEU A 232 -33.67 -16.20 -1.76
N LEU A 233 -34.99 -16.06 -1.59
CA LEU A 233 -35.79 -16.95 -0.75
C LEU A 233 -36.27 -18.21 -1.49
N TRP A 234 -36.03 -18.30 -2.80
CA TRP A 234 -36.47 -19.44 -3.58
C TRP A 234 -35.49 -20.60 -3.45
N GLN A 235 -36.03 -21.81 -3.37
CA GLN A 235 -35.22 -23.02 -3.36
C GLN A 235 -34.50 -23.14 -4.71
N ARG A 236 -33.18 -23.27 -4.66
CA ARG A 236 -32.33 -23.36 -5.85
C ARG A 236 -32.11 -24.83 -6.20
N ASN A 237 -31.97 -25.11 -7.50
CA ASN A 237 -31.48 -26.41 -7.92
C ASN A 237 -30.01 -26.57 -7.49
N PRO A 238 -29.57 -27.79 -7.13
CA PRO A 238 -28.18 -28.05 -6.82
C PRO A 238 -27.25 -27.57 -7.94
N ALA A 239 -26.21 -26.83 -7.57
CA ALA A 239 -25.23 -26.35 -8.52
C ALA A 239 -24.25 -27.49 -8.88
N ARG A 240 -23.90 -27.59 -10.16
CA ARG A 240 -22.91 -28.58 -10.61
C ARG A 240 -21.55 -28.24 -10.03
N ARG A 241 -20.83 -29.27 -9.59
CA ARG A 241 -19.43 -29.16 -9.19
C ARG A 241 -18.56 -30.10 -9.97
N GLU A 242 -17.43 -29.58 -10.39
CA GLU A 242 -16.33 -30.34 -10.99
C GLU A 242 -15.07 -29.95 -10.21
N PRO A 243 -14.91 -30.45 -8.96
CA PRO A 243 -13.72 -30.16 -8.18
C PRO A 243 -12.49 -30.79 -8.85
N THR A 244 -11.37 -30.09 -8.84
CA THR A 244 -10.12 -30.59 -9.41
C THR A 244 -9.50 -31.61 -8.45
N PRO A 245 -9.27 -32.87 -8.87
CA PRO A 245 -8.56 -33.85 -8.05
C PRO A 245 -7.13 -33.39 -7.77
N ILE A 246 -6.59 -33.70 -6.57
CA ILE A 246 -5.20 -33.36 -6.20
C ILE A 246 -4.18 -33.88 -7.23
N ALA A 247 -4.46 -35.06 -7.82
CA ALA A 247 -3.59 -35.68 -8.82
C ALA A 247 -3.50 -34.90 -10.15
N ASP A 248 -4.53 -34.11 -10.47
CA ASP A 248 -4.63 -33.36 -11.72
C ASP A 248 -4.11 -31.93 -11.60
N LEU A 249 -3.70 -31.52 -10.39
CA LEU A 249 -3.14 -30.20 -10.14
C LEU A 249 -1.73 -30.08 -10.73
N ASP A 250 -1.52 -29.05 -11.54
CA ASP A 250 -0.19 -28.66 -12.01
C ASP A 250 0.60 -28.02 -10.85
N ARG A 251 1.40 -28.83 -10.17
CA ARG A 251 2.22 -28.41 -9.02
C ARG A 251 3.28 -27.38 -9.40
N GLU A 252 3.74 -27.40 -10.65
CA GLU A 252 4.75 -26.47 -11.15
C GLU A 252 4.13 -25.10 -11.43
N LEU A 253 2.94 -25.08 -12.04
CA LEU A 253 2.16 -23.86 -12.19
C LEU A 253 1.81 -23.26 -10.82
N LEU A 254 1.35 -24.06 -9.86
CA LEU A 254 1.05 -23.62 -8.50
C LEU A 254 2.28 -23.04 -7.79
N ALA A 255 3.46 -23.66 -7.97
CA ALA A 255 4.71 -23.17 -7.41
C ALA A 255 5.11 -21.81 -8.02
N ARG A 256 4.97 -21.65 -9.35
CA ARG A 256 5.17 -20.37 -10.02
C ARG A 256 4.19 -19.30 -9.55
N MET A 257 2.91 -19.64 -9.40
CA MET A 257 1.89 -18.72 -8.85
C MET A 257 2.24 -18.28 -7.43
N ALA A 258 2.71 -19.21 -6.59
CA ALA A 258 3.14 -18.92 -5.22
C ALA A 258 4.33 -17.95 -5.19
N LEU A 259 5.34 -18.19 -6.04
CA LEU A 259 6.51 -17.33 -6.14
C LEU A 259 6.16 -15.93 -6.62
N VAL A 260 5.34 -15.83 -7.68
CA VAL A 260 4.87 -14.55 -8.23
C VAL A 260 4.08 -13.76 -7.19
N GLU A 261 3.17 -14.40 -6.46
CA GLU A 261 2.42 -13.72 -5.41
C GLU A 261 3.34 -13.26 -4.25
N ALA A 262 4.28 -14.10 -3.81
CA ALA A 262 5.22 -13.75 -2.74
C ALA A 262 6.13 -12.58 -3.11
N ASP A 263 6.59 -12.54 -4.36
CA ASP A 263 7.43 -11.48 -4.92
C ASP A 263 6.64 -10.18 -5.11
N ALA A 264 5.43 -10.24 -5.68
CA ALA A 264 4.55 -9.08 -5.86
C ALA A 264 4.10 -8.44 -4.54
N ARG A 265 3.88 -9.24 -3.49
CA ARG A 265 3.53 -8.74 -2.13
C ARG A 265 4.73 -8.15 -1.38
N SER A 266 5.94 -8.31 -1.92
CA SER A 266 7.20 -7.93 -1.29
C SER A 266 7.86 -6.70 -1.90
N VAL A 267 7.14 -5.94 -2.74
CA VAL A 267 7.65 -4.69 -3.34
C VAL A 267 8.09 -3.67 -2.27
N SER A 268 7.39 -3.59 -1.14
CA SER A 268 7.76 -2.70 -0.02
C SER A 268 9.07 -3.08 0.67
N SER A 269 9.55 -4.32 0.47
CA SER A 269 10.87 -4.79 0.86
C SER A 269 11.73 -5.13 -0.37
N SER A 270 11.55 -4.39 -1.46
CA SER A 270 12.28 -4.50 -2.73
C SER A 270 12.37 -5.92 -3.32
N GLY A 271 11.36 -6.75 -3.07
CA GLY A 271 11.28 -8.14 -3.53
C GLY A 271 11.76 -9.18 -2.52
N ARG A 272 12.16 -8.78 -1.30
CA ARG A 272 12.49 -9.75 -0.24
C ARG A 272 11.25 -10.30 0.46
N PHE A 273 11.16 -11.62 0.56
CA PHE A 273 10.13 -12.32 1.31
C PHE A 273 10.73 -13.38 2.24
N SER A 274 9.93 -13.84 3.20
CA SER A 274 10.27 -14.93 4.10
C SER A 274 9.72 -16.27 3.58
N SER A 275 10.18 -17.39 4.15
CA SER A 275 9.61 -18.70 3.79
C SER A 275 8.15 -18.83 4.24
N TRP A 276 7.74 -18.10 5.30
CA TRP A 276 6.34 -17.98 5.67
C TRP A 276 5.50 -17.25 4.62
N ASP A 277 6.01 -16.17 4.03
CA ASP A 277 5.31 -15.44 2.96
C ASP A 277 5.15 -16.33 1.71
N LEU A 278 6.18 -17.10 1.37
CA LEU A 278 6.14 -18.06 0.26
C LEU A 278 5.15 -19.20 0.54
N ARG A 279 5.16 -19.77 1.76
CA ARG A 279 4.18 -20.78 2.19
C ARG A 279 2.75 -20.24 2.13
N ALA A 280 2.51 -19.03 2.64
CA ALA A 280 1.20 -18.40 2.58
C ALA A 280 0.74 -18.22 1.13
N SER A 281 1.65 -17.88 0.22
CA SER A 281 1.37 -17.73 -1.21
C SER A 281 1.08 -19.08 -1.89
N ALA A 282 1.78 -20.15 -1.49
CA ALA A 282 1.48 -21.52 -1.93
C ALA A 282 0.08 -21.96 -1.50
N ILE A 283 -0.29 -21.72 -0.24
CA ILE A 283 -1.63 -21.99 0.28
C ILE A 283 -2.71 -21.26 -0.54
N ARG A 284 -2.49 -19.99 -0.89
CA ARG A 284 -3.42 -19.19 -1.71
C ARG A 284 -3.48 -19.64 -3.17
N ALA A 285 -2.35 -20.05 -3.75
CA ALA A 285 -2.33 -20.63 -5.10
C ALA A 285 -3.18 -21.91 -5.14
N ILE A 286 -2.99 -22.79 -4.16
CA ILE A 286 -3.78 -24.02 -4.02
C ILE A 286 -5.26 -23.70 -3.78
N SER A 287 -5.60 -22.72 -2.94
CA SER A 287 -7.00 -22.37 -2.69
C SER A 287 -7.75 -21.88 -3.94
N ARG A 288 -7.04 -21.31 -4.91
CA ARG A 288 -7.59 -20.85 -6.20
C ARG A 288 -7.62 -21.93 -7.30
N SER A 289 -7.09 -23.13 -7.04
CA SER A 289 -6.98 -24.22 -8.03
C SER A 289 -8.29 -24.99 -8.29
N GLY A 290 -9.32 -24.76 -7.47
CA GLY A 290 -10.56 -25.53 -7.52
C GLY A 290 -10.49 -26.89 -6.81
N VAL A 291 -9.39 -27.18 -6.10
CA VAL A 291 -9.27 -28.40 -5.30
C VAL A 291 -10.28 -28.41 -4.15
N VAL A 292 -10.91 -29.57 -3.94
CA VAL A 292 -11.77 -29.83 -2.79
C VAL A 292 -11.30 -31.12 -2.13
N ALA A 293 -10.71 -31.01 -0.94
CA ALA A 293 -10.14 -32.13 -0.21
C ALA A 293 -10.04 -31.82 1.29
N GLU A 294 -10.02 -32.88 2.11
CA GLU A 294 -9.77 -32.75 3.55
C GLU A 294 -8.44 -32.02 3.79
N ARG A 295 -8.41 -31.11 4.76
CA ARG A 295 -7.28 -30.18 4.92
C ARG A 295 -5.95 -30.91 5.15
N ASP A 296 -5.94 -32.03 5.87
CA ASP A 296 -4.72 -32.78 6.15
C ASP A 296 -4.13 -33.43 4.88
N ALA A 297 -4.96 -33.77 3.89
CA ALA A 297 -4.50 -34.28 2.60
C ALA A 297 -3.80 -33.20 1.74
N LEU A 298 -3.99 -31.93 2.08
CA LEU A 298 -3.36 -30.80 1.39
C LEU A 298 -2.00 -30.42 1.97
N ASP A 299 -1.60 -30.95 3.14
CA ASP A 299 -0.33 -30.55 3.77
C ASP A 299 0.89 -30.97 2.93
N GLU A 300 0.90 -32.19 2.41
CA GLU A 300 1.97 -32.65 1.51
C GLU A 300 2.01 -31.81 0.21
N LEU A 301 0.84 -31.45 -0.32
CA LEU A 301 0.75 -30.60 -1.52
C LEU A 301 1.29 -29.19 -1.25
N ILE A 302 0.94 -28.58 -0.12
CA ILE A 302 1.45 -27.26 0.27
C ILE A 302 2.97 -27.29 0.44
N ASP A 303 3.49 -28.33 1.09
CA ASP A 303 4.92 -28.49 1.31
C ASP A 303 5.67 -28.70 -0.01
N ASP A 304 5.14 -29.52 -0.93
CA ASP A 304 5.71 -29.74 -2.27
C ASP A 304 5.69 -28.46 -3.11
N VAL A 305 4.55 -27.75 -3.18
CA VAL A 305 4.44 -26.48 -3.91
C VAL A 305 5.38 -25.42 -3.34
N ALA A 306 5.48 -25.29 -2.02
CA ALA A 306 6.39 -24.35 -1.38
C ALA A 306 7.87 -24.73 -1.60
N SER A 307 8.21 -26.03 -1.60
CA SER A 307 9.56 -26.52 -1.89
C SER A 307 9.97 -26.19 -3.32
N ARG A 308 9.13 -26.52 -4.32
CA ARG A 308 9.37 -26.19 -5.74
C ARG A 308 9.53 -24.70 -5.95
N ALA A 309 8.68 -23.89 -5.32
CA ALA A 309 8.78 -22.43 -5.42
C ALA A 309 10.11 -21.92 -4.82
N THR A 310 10.63 -22.57 -3.78
CA THR A 310 11.90 -22.23 -3.12
C THR A 310 13.11 -22.48 -4.03
N GLU A 311 13.05 -23.49 -4.92
CA GLU A 311 14.13 -23.79 -5.89
C GLU A 311 14.39 -22.63 -6.86
N HIS A 312 13.40 -21.76 -7.07
CA HIS A 312 13.47 -20.56 -7.90
C HIS A 312 13.72 -19.27 -7.11
N THR A 313 14.35 -19.40 -5.94
CA THR A 313 14.72 -18.27 -5.07
C THR A 313 16.23 -18.19 -4.84
N ILE A 314 16.70 -16.97 -4.59
CA ILE A 314 18.06 -16.70 -4.11
C ILE A 314 18.00 -16.34 -2.64
N ASP A 315 18.81 -17.04 -1.86
CA ASP A 315 19.04 -16.72 -0.46
C ASP A 315 20.06 -15.57 -0.31
N LEU A 316 19.62 -14.47 0.29
CA LEU A 316 20.44 -13.29 0.52
C LEU A 316 21.36 -13.42 1.74
N VAL A 317 21.10 -14.40 2.61
CA VAL A 317 21.90 -14.70 3.82
C VAL A 317 22.09 -16.22 3.93
N PRO A 318 22.91 -16.82 3.06
CA PRO A 318 23.12 -18.28 3.04
C PRO A 318 23.96 -18.79 4.21
N ASP A 319 24.72 -17.89 4.86
CA ASP A 319 25.71 -18.26 5.89
C ASP A 319 25.07 -18.65 7.25
N ASP A 320 23.76 -18.40 7.46
CA ASP A 320 23.05 -18.71 8.72
C ASP A 320 21.91 -19.72 8.46
N PRO A 321 22.17 -21.03 8.58
CA PRO A 321 21.16 -22.06 8.36
C PRO A 321 20.11 -22.11 9.49
N ALA A 322 20.35 -21.47 10.64
CA ALA A 322 19.46 -21.44 11.80
C ALA A 322 18.53 -20.20 11.79
N LYS A 323 18.45 -19.48 10.67
CA LYS A 323 17.61 -18.29 10.55
C LYS A 323 16.12 -18.63 10.72
N PRO A 324 15.36 -17.83 11.50
CA PRO A 324 13.93 -18.04 11.65
C PRO A 324 13.16 -17.87 10.33
N ALA A 325 12.17 -18.74 10.09
CA ALA A 325 11.37 -18.79 8.86
C ALA A 325 10.58 -17.50 8.53
N HIS A 326 10.36 -16.64 9.52
CA HIS A 326 9.67 -15.35 9.37
C HIS A 326 10.61 -14.20 8.94
N ILE A 327 11.92 -14.44 8.80
CA ILE A 327 12.89 -13.44 8.35
C ILE A 327 12.92 -13.42 6.83
N LYS A 328 12.80 -12.21 6.26
CA LYS A 328 12.77 -11.99 4.81
C LYS A 328 14.17 -12.12 4.20
N THR A 329 14.61 -13.35 3.94
CA THR A 329 15.94 -13.65 3.38
C THR A 329 15.90 -14.11 1.93
N LEU A 330 14.73 -14.44 1.40
CA LEU A 330 14.57 -14.96 0.04
C LEU A 330 14.21 -13.82 -0.92
N MET A 331 14.64 -13.95 -2.17
CA MET A 331 14.21 -13.11 -3.30
C MET A 331 14.01 -14.01 -4.52
N ALA A 332 13.03 -13.72 -5.36
CA ALA A 332 12.82 -14.50 -6.59
C ALA A 332 14.03 -14.37 -7.53
N GLU A 333 14.47 -15.49 -8.12
CA GLU A 333 15.58 -15.52 -9.07
C GLU A 333 15.34 -14.55 -10.25
N ALA A 334 14.12 -14.54 -10.79
CA ALA A 334 13.71 -13.64 -11.87
C ALA A 334 13.93 -12.16 -11.51
N THR A 335 13.64 -11.76 -10.27
CA THR A 335 13.84 -10.39 -9.76
C THR A 335 15.32 -10.04 -9.64
N VAL A 336 16.15 -10.97 -9.15
CA VAL A 336 17.60 -10.80 -9.08
C VAL A 336 18.19 -10.65 -10.48
N LEU A 337 17.82 -11.53 -11.41
CA LEU A 337 18.27 -11.47 -12.80
C LEU A 337 17.82 -10.19 -13.50
N LEU A 338 16.61 -9.70 -13.22
CA LEU A 338 16.11 -8.45 -13.76
C LEU A 338 16.93 -7.25 -13.25
N LYS A 339 17.23 -7.18 -11.95
CA LYS A 339 18.11 -6.14 -11.36
C LYS A 339 19.47 -6.12 -12.06
N LEU A 340 20.11 -7.29 -12.24
CA LEU A 340 21.40 -7.42 -12.91
C LEU A 340 21.33 -7.04 -14.39
N ARG A 341 20.26 -7.46 -15.09
CA ARG A 341 20.05 -7.14 -16.51
C ARG A 341 19.94 -5.64 -16.74
N VAL A 342 19.12 -4.95 -15.93
CA VAL A 342 18.95 -3.50 -16.02
C VAL A 342 20.27 -2.78 -15.75
N ALA A 343 21.01 -3.17 -14.71
CA ALA A 343 22.32 -2.60 -14.41
C ALA A 343 23.31 -2.78 -15.57
N ASN A 344 23.41 -3.99 -16.14
CA ASN A 344 24.28 -4.27 -17.28
C ASN A 344 23.89 -3.48 -18.54
N ARG A 345 22.59 -3.29 -18.79
CA ARG A 345 22.14 -2.48 -19.93
C ARG A 345 22.48 -1.00 -19.74
N PHE A 346 22.28 -0.44 -18.55
CA PHE A 346 22.72 0.92 -18.28
C PHE A 346 24.24 1.06 -18.38
N ALA A 347 25.01 0.09 -17.88
CA ALA A 347 26.46 0.10 -18.04
C ALA A 347 26.89 0.08 -19.52
N ALA A 348 26.17 -0.63 -20.40
CA ALA A 348 26.42 -0.63 -21.83
C ALA A 348 26.02 0.68 -22.54
N LEU A 349 25.08 1.45 -21.97
CA LEU A 349 24.68 2.77 -22.46
C LEU A 349 25.56 3.89 -21.90
N ALA A 350 26.24 3.66 -20.77
CA ALA A 350 27.18 4.60 -20.21
C ALA A 350 28.33 4.83 -21.21
N ALA A 351 28.46 6.07 -21.66
CA ALA A 351 29.43 6.45 -22.67
C ALA A 351 29.81 7.91 -22.44
N PRO A 352 31.12 8.20 -22.27
CA PRO A 352 31.60 9.56 -22.07
C PRO A 352 31.12 10.47 -23.19
N GLY A 353 30.60 11.63 -22.82
CA GLY A 353 30.17 12.65 -23.77
C GLY A 353 30.82 14.01 -23.51
N GLN A 354 30.35 15.00 -24.26
CA GLN A 354 30.78 16.38 -24.14
C GLN A 354 29.62 17.23 -23.62
N LEU A 355 29.92 18.08 -22.63
CA LEU A 355 29.01 19.11 -22.15
C LEU A 355 28.98 20.27 -23.16
N PRO A 356 27.84 20.98 -23.27
CA PRO A 356 27.78 22.23 -24.04
C PRO A 356 28.67 23.31 -23.44
N ASP A 357 29.03 24.32 -24.24
CA ASP A 357 29.79 25.48 -23.76
C ASP A 357 29.05 26.21 -22.63
N GLU A 358 29.74 26.46 -21.51
CA GLU A 358 29.15 27.04 -20.31
C GLU A 358 28.61 28.46 -20.57
N ARG A 359 29.31 29.28 -21.38
CA ARG A 359 28.86 30.64 -21.68
C ARG A 359 27.57 30.62 -22.49
N GLN A 360 27.45 29.68 -23.42
CA GLN A 360 26.20 29.44 -24.15
C GLN A 360 25.08 29.04 -23.18
N MET A 361 25.33 28.11 -22.27
CA MET A 361 24.33 27.66 -21.29
C MET A 361 23.87 28.80 -20.37
N ARG A 362 24.79 29.62 -19.86
CA ARG A 362 24.46 30.82 -19.05
C ARG A 362 23.65 31.85 -19.85
N THR A 363 23.92 31.99 -21.15
CA THR A 363 23.15 32.89 -22.02
C THR A 363 21.73 32.40 -22.22
N VAL A 364 21.54 31.09 -22.43
CA VAL A 364 20.22 30.47 -22.56
C VAL A 364 19.42 30.61 -21.25
N ALA A 365 20.06 30.35 -20.11
CA ALA A 365 19.47 30.54 -18.78
C ALA A 365 18.93 31.97 -18.58
N ARG A 366 19.75 32.99 -18.82
CA ARG A 366 19.34 34.41 -18.67
C ARG A 366 18.19 34.83 -19.57
N ARG A 367 18.02 34.19 -20.73
CA ARG A 367 16.92 34.50 -21.65
C ARG A 367 15.59 33.88 -21.22
N LEU A 368 15.64 32.77 -20.50
CA LEU A 368 14.46 31.95 -20.17
C LEU A 368 13.95 32.15 -18.75
N VAL A 369 14.80 32.67 -17.86
CA VAL A 369 14.44 32.96 -16.48
C VAL A 369 14.34 34.48 -16.29
N GLU A 370 13.23 34.95 -15.72
CA GLU A 370 13.01 36.38 -15.43
C GLU A 370 14.09 36.93 -14.48
N GLU A 371 14.33 38.25 -14.49
CA GLU A 371 15.40 38.97 -13.76
C GLU A 371 15.51 38.69 -12.25
N ARG A 372 14.56 37.95 -11.64
CA ARG A 372 14.50 37.67 -10.19
C ARG A 372 14.87 36.24 -9.80
N THR A 373 15.31 35.38 -10.72
CA THR A 373 15.71 34.01 -10.36
C THR A 373 16.92 33.59 -11.19
N GLU A 374 18.14 33.84 -10.71
CA GLU A 374 19.30 33.20 -11.31
C GLU A 374 19.28 31.69 -10.99
N LEU A 375 19.56 30.84 -11.99
CA LEU A 375 19.77 29.42 -11.75
C LEU A 375 21.05 29.27 -10.93
N VAL A 376 20.97 28.51 -9.83
CA VAL A 376 22.14 28.16 -9.02
C VAL A 376 23.06 27.27 -9.87
N ASP A 377 24.38 27.31 -9.62
CA ASP A 377 25.36 26.57 -10.43
C ASP A 377 25.05 25.07 -10.55
N ALA A 378 24.49 24.44 -9.51
CA ALA A 378 24.05 23.04 -9.56
C ALA A 378 22.93 22.79 -10.59
N GLN A 379 21.95 23.70 -10.71
CA GLN A 379 20.87 23.60 -11.70
C GLN A 379 21.39 23.82 -13.12
N LEU A 380 22.38 24.69 -13.29
CA LEU A 380 23.04 24.92 -14.58
C LEU A 380 23.89 23.70 -15.01
N THR A 381 24.61 23.09 -14.07
CA THR A 381 25.37 21.84 -14.30
C THR A 381 24.42 20.72 -14.73
N ALA A 382 23.30 20.54 -14.03
CA ALA A 382 22.27 19.57 -14.43
C ALA A 382 21.72 19.84 -15.83
N ALA A 383 21.37 21.10 -16.14
CA ALA A 383 20.88 21.46 -17.46
C ALA A 383 21.92 21.19 -18.57
N SER A 384 23.21 21.43 -18.27
CA SER A 384 24.32 21.18 -19.18
C SER A 384 24.53 19.68 -19.43
N ALA A 385 24.48 18.85 -18.39
CA ALA A 385 24.57 17.39 -18.51
C ALA A 385 23.42 16.82 -19.35
N ILE A 386 22.18 17.28 -19.12
CA ILE A 386 21.01 16.88 -19.92
C ILE A 386 21.15 17.32 -21.39
N ALA A 387 21.72 18.49 -21.64
CA ALA A 387 21.96 18.99 -22.99
C ALA A 387 23.23 18.41 -23.65
N GLY A 388 24.08 17.70 -22.90
CA GLY A 388 25.31 17.07 -23.36
C GLY A 388 25.08 15.84 -24.24
N THR A 389 26.16 15.24 -24.73
CA THR A 389 26.13 14.04 -25.60
C THR A 389 26.32 12.72 -24.85
N GLU A 390 26.37 12.75 -23.53
CA GLU A 390 26.55 11.58 -22.68
C GLU A 390 25.36 10.61 -22.81
N GLY A 391 25.66 9.32 -22.66
CA GLY A 391 24.65 8.28 -22.75
C GLY A 391 23.65 8.32 -21.60
N LEU A 392 24.12 8.54 -20.37
CA LEU A 392 23.31 8.51 -19.15
C LEU A 392 23.58 9.71 -18.24
N VAL A 393 22.52 10.32 -17.72
CA VAL A 393 22.60 11.40 -16.72
C VAL A 393 21.61 11.13 -15.60
N SER A 394 22.08 11.07 -14.36
CA SER A 394 21.20 10.95 -13.20
C SER A 394 21.10 12.28 -12.47
N MET A 395 19.88 12.67 -12.10
CA MET A 395 19.66 13.84 -11.26
C MET A 395 18.73 13.49 -10.11
N THR A 396 19.25 13.66 -8.89
CA THR A 396 18.49 13.56 -7.65
C THR A 396 18.17 14.95 -7.13
N GLY A 397 17.00 15.13 -6.53
CA GLY A 397 16.72 16.38 -5.86
C GLY A 397 15.38 16.37 -5.13
N PRO A 398 15.29 17.06 -3.99
CA PRO A 398 14.08 17.12 -3.17
C PRO A 398 12.94 17.79 -3.93
N ALA A 399 11.72 17.60 -3.43
CA ALA A 399 10.54 18.26 -3.97
C ALA A 399 10.70 19.79 -3.90
N GLY A 400 10.52 20.48 -5.04
CA GLY A 400 10.66 21.95 -5.08
C GLY A 400 12.07 22.49 -5.33
N SER A 401 12.99 21.65 -5.78
CA SER A 401 14.39 22.02 -6.15
C SER A 401 14.55 22.75 -7.50
N GLY A 402 13.46 23.11 -8.19
CA GLY A 402 13.51 23.85 -9.45
C GLY A 402 13.75 23.01 -10.72
N LYS A 403 13.43 21.70 -10.68
CA LYS A 403 13.56 20.75 -11.81
C LYS A 403 12.90 21.23 -13.11
N THR A 404 11.77 21.91 -13.02
CA THR A 404 11.06 22.47 -14.18
C THR A 404 11.91 23.53 -14.91
N THR A 405 12.53 24.45 -14.17
CA THR A 405 13.29 25.56 -14.74
C THR A 405 14.54 25.06 -15.46
N LEU A 406 15.27 24.12 -14.86
CA LEU A 406 16.47 23.54 -15.49
C LEU A 406 16.13 22.74 -16.75
N LEU A 407 15.00 22.03 -16.77
CA LEU A 407 14.54 21.28 -17.95
C LEU A 407 14.18 22.19 -19.12
N ARG A 408 13.61 23.38 -18.86
CA ARG A 408 13.37 24.40 -19.90
C ARG A 408 14.68 24.89 -20.52
N VAL A 409 15.72 25.10 -19.72
CA VAL A 409 17.05 25.50 -20.20
C VAL A 409 17.68 24.39 -21.05
N ALA A 410 17.67 23.15 -20.56
CA ALA A 410 18.18 22.00 -21.30
C ALA A 410 17.43 21.77 -22.63
N LEU A 411 16.10 21.92 -22.63
CA LEU A 411 15.27 21.83 -23.85
C LEU A 411 15.71 22.86 -24.90
N HIS A 412 15.91 24.11 -24.49
CA HIS A 412 16.31 25.16 -25.42
C HIS A 412 17.73 24.93 -25.95
N ALA A 413 18.65 24.48 -25.09
CA ALA A 413 20.01 24.13 -25.48
C ALA A 413 20.02 22.97 -26.52
N LEU A 414 19.24 21.91 -26.29
CA LEU A 414 19.12 20.80 -27.26
C LEU A 414 18.52 21.25 -28.59
N ARG A 415 17.51 22.15 -28.57
CA ARG A 415 16.94 22.74 -29.80
C ARG A 415 18.00 23.51 -30.61
N LEU A 416 18.89 24.27 -29.96
CA LEU A 416 20.01 24.94 -30.64
C LEU A 416 20.99 23.93 -31.27
N GLN A 417 21.12 22.74 -30.68
CA GLN A 417 21.92 21.64 -31.22
C GLN A 417 21.17 20.78 -32.26
N ARG A 418 19.93 21.14 -32.63
CA ARG A 418 19.04 20.36 -33.51
C ARG A 418 18.73 18.94 -33.00
N ARG A 419 18.78 18.74 -31.68
CA ARG A 419 18.44 17.49 -30.99
C ARG A 419 17.10 17.65 -30.30
N ARG A 420 16.36 16.55 -30.14
CA ARG A 420 15.06 16.57 -29.47
C ARG A 420 15.18 16.11 -28.03
N MET A 421 14.32 16.69 -27.19
CA MET A 421 14.05 16.19 -25.85
C MET A 421 12.65 15.58 -25.85
N ILE A 422 12.55 14.31 -25.45
CA ILE A 422 11.28 13.65 -25.19
C ILE A 422 11.18 13.44 -23.68
N VAL A 423 10.19 14.08 -23.06
CA VAL A 423 9.95 13.92 -21.63
C VAL A 423 8.99 12.76 -21.42
N VAL A 424 9.31 11.86 -20.50
CA VAL A 424 8.45 10.75 -20.13
C VAL A 424 8.31 10.69 -18.62
N ALA A 425 7.13 10.29 -18.15
CA ALA A 425 6.88 10.08 -16.74
C ALA A 425 6.18 8.74 -16.48
N PRO A 426 6.28 8.15 -15.27
CA PRO A 426 5.62 6.90 -14.91
C PRO A 426 4.09 6.94 -15.10
N THR A 427 3.48 8.12 -14.94
CA THR A 427 2.03 8.31 -15.09
C THR A 427 1.71 9.35 -16.17
N LYS A 428 0.54 9.20 -16.82
CA LYS A 428 0.05 10.19 -17.80
C LYS A 428 -0.19 11.56 -17.16
N LYS A 429 -0.66 11.60 -15.91
CA LYS A 429 -0.87 12.83 -15.14
C LYS A 429 0.44 13.60 -14.98
N ALA A 430 1.50 12.93 -14.51
CA ALA A 430 2.81 13.55 -14.36
C ALA A 430 3.36 14.05 -15.71
N ALA A 431 3.19 13.26 -16.77
CA ALA A 431 3.59 13.67 -18.12
C ALA A 431 2.84 14.92 -18.61
N ALA A 432 1.53 15.02 -18.39
CA ALA A 432 0.74 16.19 -18.77
C ALA A 432 1.15 17.46 -17.99
N VAL A 433 1.52 17.30 -16.72
CA VAL A 433 2.10 18.40 -15.92
C VAL A 433 3.44 18.83 -16.51
N ALA A 434 4.33 17.88 -16.80
CA ALA A 434 5.64 18.15 -17.39
C ALA A 434 5.53 18.81 -18.78
N GLU A 435 4.61 18.37 -19.63
CA GLU A 435 4.34 18.99 -20.95
C GLU A 435 3.99 20.47 -20.80
N ARG A 436 3.04 20.78 -19.91
CA ARG A 436 2.58 22.15 -19.67
C ARG A 436 3.68 23.04 -19.09
N GLU A 437 4.45 22.51 -18.15
CA GLU A 437 5.45 23.30 -17.44
C GLU A 437 6.76 23.48 -18.23
N ILE A 438 7.17 22.48 -19.01
CA ILE A 438 8.44 22.48 -19.74
C ILE A 438 8.25 22.93 -21.20
N GLY A 439 7.10 22.66 -21.81
CA GLY A 439 6.84 22.93 -23.24
C GLY A 439 7.57 21.97 -24.19
N ALA A 440 7.91 20.77 -23.70
CA ALA A 440 8.47 19.66 -24.48
C ALA A 440 7.39 18.62 -24.81
N THR A 441 7.59 17.82 -25.85
CA THR A 441 6.75 16.63 -26.09
C THR A 441 6.86 15.72 -24.88
N ALA A 442 5.75 15.53 -24.15
CA ALA A 442 5.72 14.65 -23.00
C ALA A 442 4.63 13.59 -23.09
N SER A 443 4.92 12.39 -22.57
CA SER A 443 3.94 11.32 -22.49
C SER A 443 4.27 10.36 -21.35
N SER A 444 3.39 9.39 -21.08
CA SER A 444 3.76 8.32 -20.15
C SER A 444 4.86 7.45 -20.75
N LEU A 445 5.78 6.96 -19.92
CA LEU A 445 6.85 6.04 -20.32
C LEU A 445 6.28 4.79 -21.03
N HIS A 446 5.17 4.25 -20.53
CA HIS A 446 4.44 3.15 -21.17
C HIS A 446 3.94 3.47 -22.58
N ALA A 447 3.60 4.72 -22.89
CA ALA A 447 3.16 5.12 -24.23
C ALA A 447 4.33 5.20 -25.21
N LEU A 448 5.50 5.70 -24.76
CA LEU A 448 6.75 5.63 -25.52
C LEU A 448 7.07 4.16 -25.85
N LEU A 449 7.10 3.29 -24.84
CA LEU A 449 7.42 1.88 -25.04
C LEU A 449 6.41 1.18 -25.96
N ALA A 450 5.12 1.46 -25.81
CA ALA A 450 4.08 0.90 -26.66
C ALA A 450 4.18 1.36 -28.13
N ASP A 451 4.57 2.61 -28.39
CA ASP A 451 4.86 3.13 -29.74
C ASP A 451 6.08 2.43 -30.34
N HIS A 452 7.05 2.03 -29.52
CA HIS A 452 8.22 1.22 -29.91
C HIS A 452 7.96 -0.29 -29.94
N GLY A 453 6.68 -0.70 -29.90
CA GLY A 453 6.23 -2.08 -30.12
C GLY A 453 6.11 -2.93 -28.87
N TRP A 454 6.46 -2.41 -27.68
CA TRP A 454 6.34 -3.18 -26.43
C TRP A 454 4.89 -3.41 -26.03
N ARG A 455 4.61 -4.62 -25.57
CA ARG A 455 3.34 -5.04 -24.97
C ARG A 455 3.63 -5.79 -23.69
N TRP A 456 2.77 -5.63 -22.70
CA TRP A 456 2.89 -6.31 -21.43
C TRP A 456 1.55 -6.92 -21.04
N GLY A 457 1.61 -8.06 -20.37
CA GLY A 457 0.45 -8.80 -19.91
C GLY A 457 0.82 -9.64 -18.70
N ILE A 458 -0.15 -10.45 -18.29
CA ILE A 458 0.01 -11.38 -17.19
C ILE A 458 -0.05 -12.80 -17.77
N ASP A 459 0.90 -13.66 -17.42
CA ASP A 459 0.86 -15.07 -17.80
C ASP A 459 -0.07 -15.89 -16.88
N GLU A 460 -0.18 -17.19 -17.14
CA GLU A 460 -1.03 -18.09 -16.35
C GLU A 460 -0.64 -18.14 -14.86
N ALA A 461 0.64 -17.93 -14.53
CA ALA A 461 1.12 -17.90 -13.17
C ALA A 461 0.90 -16.55 -12.47
N GLY A 462 0.39 -15.54 -13.19
CA GLY A 462 0.25 -14.18 -12.68
C GLY A 462 1.48 -13.29 -12.93
N ALA A 463 2.54 -13.79 -13.56
CA ALA A 463 3.77 -13.04 -13.78
C ALA A 463 3.62 -11.98 -14.87
N THR A 464 4.28 -10.83 -14.70
CA THR A 464 4.28 -9.80 -15.73
C THR A 464 5.23 -10.19 -16.86
N VAL A 465 4.70 -10.36 -18.07
CA VAL A 465 5.48 -10.71 -19.27
C VAL A 465 5.50 -9.55 -20.24
N TRP A 466 6.70 -9.16 -20.66
CA TRP A 466 6.93 -8.13 -21.66
C TRP A 466 7.34 -8.76 -22.99
N THR A 467 6.64 -8.39 -24.06
CA THR A 467 6.92 -8.82 -25.43
C THR A 467 7.06 -7.60 -26.33
N ARG A 468 7.73 -7.75 -27.48
CA ARG A 468 7.92 -6.67 -28.43
C ARG A 468 7.52 -7.09 -29.83
N LEU A 469 6.57 -6.36 -30.40
CA LEU A 469 6.13 -6.53 -31.79
C LEU A 469 7.24 -6.11 -32.74
N GLN A 470 7.48 -6.95 -33.75
CA GLN A 470 8.30 -6.63 -34.91
C GLN A 470 7.44 -5.94 -35.97
N ILE A 471 8.06 -5.11 -36.81
CA ILE A 471 7.37 -4.46 -37.93
C ILE A 471 6.73 -5.53 -38.82
N GLY A 472 5.43 -5.38 -39.10
CA GLY A 472 4.66 -6.36 -39.87
C GLY A 472 3.89 -7.38 -39.02
N GLN A 473 4.20 -7.53 -37.73
CA GLN A 473 3.42 -8.38 -36.84
C GLN A 473 2.08 -7.74 -36.47
N THR A 474 1.06 -8.58 -36.32
CA THR A 474 -0.27 -8.15 -35.89
C THR A 474 -0.33 -8.14 -34.37
N ASP A 475 -0.72 -7.00 -33.81
CA ASP A 475 -0.97 -6.86 -32.38
C ASP A 475 -2.22 -7.65 -31.99
N ALA A 476 -2.06 -8.70 -31.18
CA ALA A 476 -3.16 -9.56 -30.77
C ALA A 476 -4.27 -8.78 -30.03
N ALA A 477 -3.92 -7.70 -29.31
CA ALA A 477 -4.87 -6.92 -28.55
C ALA A 477 -5.69 -5.94 -29.41
N THR A 478 -5.14 -5.49 -30.55
CA THR A 478 -5.80 -4.46 -31.38
C THR A 478 -6.16 -4.93 -32.79
N GLY A 479 -5.66 -6.09 -33.22
CA GLY A 479 -5.80 -6.59 -34.60
C GLY A 479 -5.05 -5.76 -35.64
N ARG A 480 -4.25 -4.76 -35.22
CA ARG A 480 -3.54 -3.85 -36.11
C ARG A 480 -2.12 -4.32 -36.36
N ILE A 481 -1.67 -4.18 -37.60
CA ILE A 481 -0.27 -4.42 -37.96
C ILE A 481 0.60 -3.31 -37.39
N TYR A 482 1.61 -3.69 -36.60
CA TYR A 482 2.60 -2.76 -36.09
C TYR A 482 3.53 -2.31 -37.22
N ARG A 483 3.63 -0.99 -37.45
CA ARG A 483 4.41 -0.39 -38.55
C ARG A 483 5.66 0.35 -38.09
N GLY A 484 6.07 0.14 -36.83
CA GLY A 484 7.12 0.95 -36.19
C GLY A 484 6.57 2.18 -35.46
N PRO A 485 7.44 2.90 -34.73
CA PRO A 485 7.06 4.07 -33.94
C PRO A 485 6.64 5.24 -34.83
N ARG A 486 5.59 5.95 -34.39
CA ARG A 486 5.01 7.09 -35.11
C ARG A 486 4.99 8.35 -34.27
N ASP A 487 4.58 8.21 -33.02
CA ASP A 487 4.33 9.36 -32.14
C ASP A 487 5.62 9.80 -31.44
N PHE A 488 6.51 8.85 -31.14
CA PHE A 488 7.74 9.08 -30.40
C PHE A 488 8.96 8.54 -31.14
N GLN A 489 9.09 8.92 -32.41
CA GLN A 489 10.28 8.59 -33.20
C GLN A 489 11.52 9.16 -32.53
N LEU A 490 12.54 8.32 -32.31
CA LEU A 490 13.82 8.70 -31.72
C LEU A 490 14.91 8.71 -32.80
N SER A 491 15.86 9.62 -32.68
CA SER A 491 17.04 9.71 -33.54
C SER A 491 18.31 9.71 -32.69
N ARG A 492 19.43 9.36 -33.32
CA ARG A 492 20.73 9.36 -32.65
C ARG A 492 21.02 10.73 -32.04
N GLY A 493 21.39 10.72 -30.76
CA GLY A 493 21.65 11.93 -29.98
C GLY A 493 20.41 12.56 -29.36
N ASP A 494 19.18 12.11 -29.65
CA ASP A 494 18.02 12.61 -28.89
C ASP A 494 18.15 12.28 -27.40
N ARG A 495 17.47 13.06 -26.56
CA ARG A 495 17.47 12.87 -25.10
C ARG A 495 16.09 12.45 -24.61
N ILE A 496 16.02 11.28 -23.98
CA ILE A 496 14.85 10.84 -23.23
C ILE A 496 15.01 11.29 -21.79
N VAL A 497 14.15 12.19 -21.32
CA VAL A 497 14.13 12.66 -19.94
C VAL A 497 13.03 11.93 -19.20
N VAL A 498 13.38 11.11 -18.22
CA VAL A 498 12.44 10.40 -17.35
C VAL A 498 12.24 11.23 -16.09
N ASP A 499 11.12 11.94 -16.00
CA ASP A 499 10.72 12.69 -14.81
C ASP A 499 10.02 11.76 -13.80
N GLU A 500 10.15 12.05 -12.51
CA GLU A 500 9.72 11.17 -11.41
C GLU A 500 10.31 9.74 -11.53
N ALA A 501 11.57 9.63 -11.97
CA ALA A 501 12.26 8.37 -12.22
C ALA A 501 12.35 7.43 -11.00
N GLY A 502 12.17 7.97 -9.79
CA GLY A 502 12.07 7.20 -8.55
C GLY A 502 10.92 6.19 -8.57
N MET A 503 9.86 6.40 -9.38
CA MET A 503 8.75 5.46 -9.53
C MET A 503 8.85 4.53 -10.75
N VAL A 504 10.01 4.46 -11.41
CA VAL A 504 10.18 3.56 -12.57
C VAL A 504 10.55 2.18 -12.07
N ASP A 505 9.73 1.18 -12.43
CA ASP A 505 10.00 -0.22 -12.13
C ASP A 505 11.09 -0.81 -13.06
N LEU A 506 11.69 -1.91 -12.63
CA LEU A 506 12.79 -2.55 -13.35
C LEU A 506 12.41 -3.06 -14.74
N HIS A 507 11.18 -3.55 -14.97
CA HIS A 507 10.80 -4.04 -16.31
C HIS A 507 10.69 -2.90 -17.30
N THR A 508 10.05 -1.81 -16.88
CA THR A 508 9.93 -0.59 -17.68
C THR A 508 11.32 0.00 -17.99
N ALA A 509 12.24 -0.04 -17.04
CA ALA A 509 13.63 0.38 -17.23
C ALA A 509 14.41 -0.52 -18.23
N ASP A 510 14.24 -1.84 -18.16
CA ASP A 510 14.86 -2.81 -19.09
C ASP A 510 14.43 -2.51 -20.53
N ALA A 511 13.13 -2.32 -20.75
CA ALA A 511 12.57 -1.98 -22.06
C ALA A 511 13.03 -0.59 -22.55
N LEU A 512 13.09 0.40 -21.66
CA LEU A 512 13.60 1.74 -22.00
C LEU A 512 15.07 1.70 -22.43
N ALA A 513 15.91 0.96 -21.72
CA ALA A 513 17.33 0.84 -22.05
C ALA A 513 17.54 0.20 -23.44
N ILE A 514 16.72 -0.81 -23.80
CA ILE A 514 16.73 -1.40 -25.14
C ILE A 514 16.39 -0.34 -26.21
N VAL A 515 15.28 0.37 -26.02
CA VAL A 515 14.83 1.40 -26.99
C VAL A 515 15.86 2.51 -27.15
N ALA A 516 16.44 2.99 -26.06
CA ALA A 516 17.47 4.04 -26.09
C ALA A 516 18.74 3.58 -26.82
N GLY A 517 19.21 2.36 -26.52
CA GLY A 517 20.40 1.78 -27.16
C GLY A 517 20.25 1.59 -28.67
N GLU A 518 19.11 1.06 -29.11
CA GLU A 518 18.82 0.87 -30.54
C GLU A 518 18.68 2.19 -31.30
N ALA A 519 18.09 3.21 -30.68
CA ALA A 519 17.96 4.53 -31.29
C ALA A 519 19.24 5.38 -31.23
N GLY A 520 20.21 4.99 -30.39
CA GLY A 520 21.37 5.82 -30.05
C GLY A 520 20.98 7.11 -29.30
N ALA A 521 19.92 7.05 -28.50
CA ALA A 521 19.43 8.15 -27.69
C ALA A 521 19.99 8.08 -26.26
N GLY A 522 20.24 9.23 -25.65
CA GLY A 522 20.67 9.30 -24.24
C GLY A 522 19.48 9.30 -23.29
N ILE A 523 19.68 8.83 -22.06
CA ILE A 523 18.67 8.83 -20.99
C ILE A 523 19.10 9.82 -19.89
N ALA A 524 18.18 10.67 -19.46
CA ALA A 524 18.32 11.43 -18.22
C ALA A 524 17.23 10.97 -17.23
N MET A 525 17.58 10.39 -16.10
CA MET A 525 16.61 10.08 -15.03
C MET A 525 16.63 11.18 -13.98
N ILE A 526 15.46 11.74 -13.75
CA ILE A 526 15.22 12.86 -12.84
C ILE A 526 14.21 12.41 -11.81
N GLY A 527 14.56 12.47 -10.54
CA GLY A 527 13.68 11.97 -9.50
C GLY A 527 14.21 12.21 -8.11
N ASP A 528 13.57 11.59 -7.14
CA ASP A 528 14.08 11.49 -5.79
C ASP A 528 13.87 10.06 -5.29
N PRO A 529 14.93 9.26 -5.09
CA PRO A 529 14.80 7.87 -4.66
C PRO A 529 14.24 7.73 -3.24
N ARG A 530 14.12 8.84 -2.48
CA ARG A 530 13.51 8.88 -1.15
C ARG A 530 11.99 9.12 -1.18
N GLN A 531 11.40 9.42 -2.35
CA GLN A 531 9.95 9.52 -2.52
C GLN A 531 9.33 8.13 -2.77
N ALA A 532 8.07 8.07 -3.22
CA ALA A 532 7.37 6.80 -3.36
C ALA A 532 8.07 5.87 -4.37
N ALA A 533 8.26 4.62 -3.94
CA ALA A 533 8.78 3.55 -4.79
C ALA A 533 7.78 3.20 -5.91
N PRO A 534 8.25 2.59 -7.02
CA PRO A 534 7.37 2.01 -8.03
C PRO A 534 6.36 1.03 -7.43
N VAL A 535 5.26 0.80 -8.16
CA VAL A 535 4.32 -0.28 -7.83
C VAL A 535 4.94 -1.66 -8.09
N GLY A 536 5.83 -1.76 -9.08
CA GLY A 536 6.68 -2.94 -9.29
C GLY A 536 8.01 -2.80 -8.53
N HIS A 537 8.98 -3.68 -8.81
CA HIS A 537 10.27 -3.66 -8.12
C HIS A 537 11.08 -2.40 -8.39
N ALA A 538 11.64 -1.85 -7.32
CA ALA A 538 12.49 -0.67 -7.33
C ALA A 538 13.96 -0.99 -7.67
N GLY A 539 14.71 0.06 -8.01
CA GLY A 539 16.16 0.01 -8.21
C GLY A 539 16.65 0.56 -9.54
N ALA A 540 15.76 0.86 -10.50
CA ALA A 540 16.15 1.33 -11.83
C ALA A 540 16.99 2.62 -11.80
N MET A 541 16.51 3.65 -11.10
CA MET A 541 17.24 4.93 -10.97
C MET A 541 18.59 4.75 -10.25
N ALA A 542 18.65 3.90 -9.23
CA ALA A 542 19.90 3.63 -8.51
C ALA A 542 20.91 2.89 -9.39
N ALA A 543 20.46 1.88 -10.14
CA ALA A 543 21.29 1.15 -11.09
C ALA A 543 21.87 2.09 -12.16
N MET A 544 21.07 3.03 -12.68
CA MET A 544 21.57 4.05 -13.61
C MET A 544 22.54 5.02 -12.95
N THR A 545 22.26 5.46 -11.72
CA THR A 545 23.11 6.40 -10.96
C THR A 545 24.51 5.84 -10.70
N GLN A 546 24.63 4.52 -10.49
CA GLN A 546 25.92 3.86 -10.27
C GLN A 546 26.85 3.89 -11.50
N VAL A 547 26.29 4.04 -12.71
CA VAL A 547 27.04 3.93 -13.97
C VAL A 547 26.96 5.19 -14.83
N ALA A 548 26.17 6.19 -14.43
CA ALA A 548 26.04 7.44 -15.18
C ALA A 548 27.30 8.30 -15.04
N ASP A 549 27.72 8.91 -16.14
CA ASP A 549 28.91 9.78 -16.16
C ASP A 549 28.69 11.07 -15.38
N ASN A 550 27.45 11.61 -15.41
CA ASN A 550 27.06 12.76 -14.61
C ASN A 550 25.91 12.40 -13.67
N VAL A 551 26.22 12.51 -12.37
CA VAL A 551 25.26 12.43 -11.28
C VAL A 551 25.21 13.81 -10.62
N VAL A 552 24.05 14.46 -10.69
CA VAL A 552 23.85 15.78 -10.09
C VAL A 552 22.83 15.69 -8.97
N GLU A 553 23.20 16.12 -7.77
CA GLU A 553 22.28 16.24 -6.64
C GLU A 553 21.92 17.71 -6.40
N LEU A 554 20.64 18.02 -6.46
CA LEU A 554 20.11 19.32 -6.03
C LEU A 554 19.86 19.27 -4.53
N SER A 555 20.42 20.21 -3.78
CA SER A 555 20.30 20.28 -2.31
C SER A 555 19.36 21.38 -1.81
N GLU A 556 19.02 22.36 -2.64
CA GLU A 556 18.19 23.51 -2.25
C GLU A 556 16.70 23.30 -2.55
N VAL A 557 15.84 23.74 -1.62
CA VAL A 557 14.38 23.73 -1.79
C VAL A 557 13.86 25.17 -1.80
N HIS A 558 13.20 25.56 -2.89
CA HIS A 558 12.67 26.93 -3.05
C HIS A 558 11.14 27.02 -2.85
N ARG A 559 10.48 25.89 -2.54
CA ARG A 559 9.02 25.79 -2.48
C ARG A 559 8.40 26.36 -1.21
N PHE A 560 9.11 26.28 -0.08
CA PHE A 560 8.55 26.60 1.24
C PHE A 560 8.69 28.09 1.54
N THR A 561 7.64 28.65 2.16
CA THR A 561 7.66 30.05 2.61
C THR A 561 8.59 30.21 3.83
N ASP A 562 8.59 29.21 4.71
CA ASP A 562 9.51 29.12 5.84
C ASP A 562 10.78 28.33 5.43
N ARG A 563 11.93 28.99 5.52
CA ARG A 563 13.23 28.36 5.23
C ARG A 563 13.63 27.35 6.30
N ALA A 564 13.32 27.59 7.57
CA ALA A 564 13.66 26.66 8.65
C ALA A 564 12.92 25.33 8.47
N TYR A 565 11.65 25.39 8.08
CA TYR A 565 10.90 24.20 7.68
C TYR A 565 11.51 23.51 6.46
N GLY A 566 11.94 24.28 5.45
CA GLY A 566 12.66 23.75 4.30
C GLY A 566 13.89 22.92 4.69
N ASP A 567 14.74 23.44 5.57
CA ASP A 567 15.92 22.75 6.09
C ASP A 567 15.53 21.50 6.90
N LEU A 568 14.43 21.56 7.67
CA LEU A 568 13.89 20.40 8.38
C LEU A 568 13.44 19.29 7.41
N THR A 569 12.86 19.64 6.25
CA THR A 569 12.49 18.64 5.24
C THR A 569 13.69 17.97 4.58
N LEU A 570 14.84 18.67 4.47
CA LEU A 570 16.09 18.08 4.01
C LEU A 570 16.66 17.10 5.04
N ARG A 571 16.60 17.44 6.34
CA ARG A 571 16.97 16.51 7.41
C ARG A 571 16.06 15.28 7.44
N LEU A 572 14.75 15.46 7.23
CA LEU A 572 13.79 14.37 7.11
C LEU A 572 14.12 13.42 5.94
N ARG A 573 14.57 13.97 4.80
CA ARG A 573 14.99 13.18 3.62
C ARG A 573 16.19 12.28 3.91
N GLU A 574 17.13 12.77 4.72
CA GLU A 574 18.42 12.10 4.99
C GLU A 574 18.47 11.26 6.26
N VAL A 575 17.33 10.98 6.90
CA VAL A 575 17.29 10.11 8.08
C VAL A 575 17.91 8.75 7.75
N ALA A 576 19.03 8.45 8.40
CA ALA A 576 19.78 7.20 8.22
C ALA A 576 19.88 6.39 9.50
N THR A 577 19.95 7.07 10.66
CA THR A 577 20.13 6.43 11.97
C THR A 577 18.91 6.63 12.88
N ALA A 578 18.88 5.89 13.98
CA ALA A 578 17.85 6.08 15.02
C ALA A 578 17.95 7.45 15.68
N GLU A 579 19.16 7.97 15.83
CA GLU A 579 19.44 9.27 16.44
C GLU A 579 18.95 10.41 15.55
N ASP A 580 19.22 10.33 14.24
CA ASP A 580 18.69 11.29 13.25
C ASP A 580 17.16 11.34 13.31
N ALA A 581 16.52 10.17 13.34
CA ALA A 581 15.07 10.04 13.37
C ALA A 581 14.45 10.72 14.61
N VAL A 582 15.04 10.49 15.79
CA VAL A 582 14.62 11.14 17.04
C VAL A 582 14.83 12.66 16.96
N GLY A 583 15.98 13.11 16.45
CA GLY A 583 16.29 14.53 16.32
C GLY A 583 15.39 15.27 15.32
N VAL A 584 14.94 14.61 14.25
CA VAL A 584 13.97 15.16 13.29
C VAL A 584 12.56 15.15 13.87
N ALA A 585 12.17 14.08 14.57
CA ALA A 585 10.86 14.01 15.24
C ALA A 585 10.70 15.13 16.28
N ALA A 586 11.73 15.37 17.10
CA ALA A 586 11.74 16.46 18.08
C ALA A 586 11.60 17.83 17.40
N ALA A 587 12.36 18.07 16.32
CA ALA A 587 12.27 19.33 15.58
C ALA A 587 10.92 19.57 14.90
N LEU A 588 10.24 18.50 14.44
CA LEU A 588 8.86 18.60 13.92
C LEU A 588 7.88 18.98 15.03
N ASP A 589 8.02 18.39 16.21
CA ASP A 589 7.16 18.65 17.36
C ASP A 589 7.37 20.07 17.91
N ASP A 590 8.63 20.50 18.08
CA ASP A 590 9.00 21.85 18.48
C ASP A 590 8.48 22.92 17.50
N GLY A 591 8.44 22.58 16.20
CA GLY A 591 7.87 23.44 15.15
C GLY A 591 6.33 23.43 15.07
N GLY A 592 5.64 22.65 15.92
CA GLY A 592 4.19 22.52 15.90
C GLY A 592 3.64 21.70 14.72
N HIS A 593 4.49 20.93 14.04
CA HIS A 593 4.12 20.09 12.89
C HIS A 593 3.62 18.71 13.30
N VAL A 594 3.43 18.45 14.60
CA VAL A 594 2.93 17.18 15.12
C VAL A 594 1.59 17.40 15.83
N ALA A 595 0.55 16.70 15.36
CA ALA A 595 -0.73 16.61 16.03
C ALA A 595 -0.84 15.25 16.72
N ARG A 596 -0.92 15.28 18.05
CA ARG A 596 -1.13 14.07 18.85
C ARG A 596 -2.62 13.82 19.06
N VAL A 597 -3.03 12.58 18.86
CA VAL A 597 -4.41 12.12 19.06
C VAL A 597 -4.45 10.82 19.85
N ALA A 598 -5.58 10.56 20.52
CA ALA A 598 -5.73 9.40 21.40
C ALA A 598 -6.09 8.10 20.65
N SER A 599 -6.65 8.19 19.44
CA SER A 599 -7.10 7.02 18.66
C SER A 599 -7.02 7.26 17.15
N ALA A 600 -7.16 6.17 16.37
CA ALA A 600 -7.26 6.23 14.92
C ALA A 600 -8.51 6.99 14.43
N ASP A 601 -9.61 6.91 15.17
CA ASP A 601 -10.83 7.66 14.86
C ASP A 601 -10.62 9.17 15.05
N ALA A 602 -9.97 9.58 16.15
CA ALA A 602 -9.57 10.97 16.35
C ALA A 602 -8.58 11.47 15.28
N ALA A 603 -7.72 10.59 14.77
CA ALA A 603 -6.84 10.93 13.65
C ALA A 603 -7.65 11.23 12.38
N ARG A 604 -8.64 10.39 12.06
CA ARG A 604 -9.54 10.57 10.92
C ARG A 604 -10.28 11.90 11.02
N ASP A 605 -10.77 12.24 12.21
CA ASP A 605 -11.48 13.48 12.43
C ASP A 605 -10.64 14.72 12.21
N LEU A 606 -9.43 14.74 12.77
CA LEU A 606 -8.52 15.85 12.57
C LEU A 606 -8.23 16.07 11.08
N MET A 607 -8.08 14.99 10.31
CA MET A 607 -7.91 15.07 8.86
C MET A 607 -9.15 15.63 8.16
N VAL A 608 -10.36 15.22 8.59
CA VAL A 608 -11.62 15.75 8.07
C VAL A 608 -11.76 17.25 8.41
N ASP A 609 -11.50 17.65 9.65
CA ASP A 609 -11.55 19.05 10.10
C ASP A 609 -10.57 19.92 9.34
N ALA A 610 -9.33 19.45 9.16
CA ALA A 610 -8.35 20.15 8.35
C ALA A 610 -8.86 20.41 6.93
N TRP A 611 -9.58 19.47 6.32
CA TRP A 611 -10.19 19.70 5.01
C TRP A 611 -11.17 20.88 5.02
N PHE A 612 -12.07 20.94 6.00
CA PHE A 612 -13.03 22.03 6.11
C PHE A 612 -12.34 23.36 6.41
N ASP A 613 -11.38 23.40 7.34
CA ASP A 613 -10.65 24.61 7.71
C ASP A 613 -9.92 25.24 6.52
N TRP A 614 -9.24 24.41 5.71
CA TRP A 614 -8.55 24.90 4.52
C TRP A 614 -9.54 25.27 3.41
N ALA A 615 -10.63 24.52 3.23
CA ALA A 615 -11.66 24.81 2.25
C ALA A 615 -12.39 26.14 2.55
N GLU A 616 -12.70 26.45 3.82
CA GLU A 616 -13.29 27.72 4.26
C GLU A 616 -12.39 28.92 3.92
N ARG A 617 -11.08 28.71 3.95
CA ARG A 617 -10.07 29.72 3.55
C ARG A 617 -9.90 29.82 2.03
N GLY A 618 -10.66 29.06 1.24
CA GLY A 618 -10.50 28.97 -0.21
C GLY A 618 -9.16 28.34 -0.65
N LYS A 619 -8.52 27.58 0.23
CA LYS A 619 -7.21 26.97 0.02
C LYS A 619 -7.33 25.44 -0.07
N ARG A 620 -6.32 24.79 -0.65
CA ARG A 620 -6.29 23.33 -0.83
C ARG A 620 -5.43 22.66 0.23
N VAL A 621 -5.92 21.57 0.78
CA VAL A 621 -5.16 20.67 1.65
C VAL A 621 -5.01 19.29 1.01
N ALA A 622 -3.80 18.74 1.12
CA ALA A 622 -3.47 17.37 0.80
C ALA A 622 -3.69 16.50 2.04
N LEU A 623 -4.56 15.48 1.95
CA LEU A 623 -4.73 14.49 3.02
C LEU A 623 -4.05 13.18 2.59
N VAL A 624 -3.02 12.78 3.33
CA VAL A 624 -2.19 11.61 3.01
C VAL A 624 -2.44 10.50 4.02
N THR A 625 -2.81 9.31 3.55
CA THR A 625 -3.06 8.14 4.40
C THR A 625 -2.13 6.98 4.07
N ALA A 626 -2.00 6.02 4.99
CA ALA A 626 -1.19 4.82 4.78
C ALA A 626 -1.82 3.86 3.77
N THR A 627 -3.14 3.67 3.85
CA THR A 627 -3.87 2.70 3.02
C THR A 627 -4.97 3.36 2.17
N ASN A 628 -5.41 2.65 1.11
CA ASN A 628 -6.56 3.09 0.30
C ASN A 628 -7.87 3.02 1.10
N ASP A 629 -7.96 2.11 2.07
CA ASP A 629 -9.14 1.96 2.92
C ASP A 629 -9.25 3.17 3.85
N ASP A 630 -8.14 3.61 4.45
CA ASP A 630 -8.09 4.85 5.22
C ASP A 630 -8.44 6.08 4.36
N ALA A 631 -7.91 6.16 3.13
CA ALA A 631 -8.23 7.23 2.20
C ALA A 631 -9.72 7.28 1.86
N THR A 632 -10.33 6.11 1.69
CA THR A 632 -11.76 5.94 1.42
C THR A 632 -12.57 6.38 2.63
N ALA A 633 -12.24 5.90 3.82
CA ALA A 633 -12.92 6.27 5.06
C ALA A 633 -12.87 7.79 5.33
N VAL A 634 -11.72 8.43 5.15
CA VAL A 634 -11.59 9.90 5.29
C VAL A 634 -12.42 10.62 4.22
N SER A 635 -12.39 10.14 2.98
CA SER A 635 -13.13 10.76 1.87
C SER A 635 -14.64 10.66 2.03
N GLU A 636 -15.14 9.51 2.48
CA GLU A 636 -16.55 9.29 2.80
C GLU A 636 -16.99 10.14 4.00
N ALA A 637 -16.18 10.28 5.04
CA ALA A 637 -16.49 11.15 6.17
C ALA A 637 -16.59 12.64 5.77
N ILE A 638 -15.67 13.14 4.93
CA ILE A 638 -15.75 14.50 4.36
C ILE A 638 -17.03 14.65 3.54
N GLN A 639 -17.30 13.68 2.67
CA GLN A 639 -18.46 13.66 1.81
C GLN A 639 -19.76 13.80 2.61
N GLN A 640 -19.93 12.97 3.63
CA GLN A 640 -21.12 12.94 4.46
C GLN A 640 -21.31 14.25 5.23
N ARG A 641 -20.23 14.82 5.79
CA ARG A 641 -20.30 16.12 6.47
C ARG A 641 -20.71 17.24 5.53
N ARG A 642 -20.26 17.25 4.26
CA ARG A 642 -20.70 18.22 3.26
C ARG A 642 -22.18 18.08 2.89
N VAL A 643 -22.71 16.86 2.90
CA VAL A 643 -24.14 16.60 2.70
C VAL A 643 -24.94 17.12 3.90
N ALA A 644 -24.49 16.81 5.12
CA ALA A 644 -25.17 17.23 6.35
C ALA A 644 -25.24 18.75 6.53
N THR A 645 -24.22 19.49 6.08
CA THR A 645 -24.21 20.96 6.15
C THR A 645 -24.99 21.64 5.02
N GLY A 646 -25.67 20.88 4.15
CA GLY A 646 -26.43 21.42 3.01
C GLY A 646 -25.55 22.06 1.92
N ALA A 647 -24.23 21.87 1.98
CA ALA A 647 -23.30 22.38 0.97
C ALA A 647 -23.46 21.68 -0.39
N LEU A 648 -24.26 20.62 -0.45
CA LEU A 648 -24.49 19.79 -1.63
C LEU A 648 -25.97 19.41 -1.72
N ARG A 649 -26.51 19.46 -2.94
CA ARG A 649 -27.87 19.04 -3.23
C ARG A 649 -27.87 17.54 -3.56
N GLN A 650 -28.79 16.79 -2.95
CA GLN A 650 -28.99 15.35 -3.21
C GLN A 650 -30.02 15.08 -4.32
N ASP A 651 -30.39 16.10 -5.09
CA ASP A 651 -31.41 16.01 -6.13
C ASP A 651 -30.97 15.18 -7.34
N VAL A 652 -29.67 15.12 -7.63
CA VAL A 652 -29.13 14.30 -8.73
C VAL A 652 -27.89 13.54 -8.25
N MET A 653 -27.93 12.21 -8.34
CA MET A 653 -26.85 11.31 -7.91
C MET A 653 -26.45 10.32 -9.02
N ALA A 654 -25.18 9.91 -8.99
CA ALA A 654 -24.64 8.79 -9.74
C ALA A 654 -23.93 7.83 -8.78
N HIS A 655 -23.54 6.66 -9.29
CA HIS A 655 -22.78 5.67 -8.54
C HIS A 655 -21.40 5.53 -9.16
N GLY A 656 -20.38 5.55 -8.31
CA GLY A 656 -19.00 5.27 -8.63
C GLY A 656 -18.62 3.83 -8.30
N ARG A 657 -17.33 3.56 -8.39
CA ARG A 657 -16.70 2.29 -8.02
C ARG A 657 -17.11 1.86 -6.63
N ASP A 658 -17.30 0.55 -6.48
CA ASP A 658 -17.74 -0.09 -5.24
C ASP A 658 -19.08 0.48 -4.73
N GLY A 659 -19.87 1.07 -5.64
CA GLY A 659 -21.16 1.70 -5.40
C GLY A 659 -21.10 3.01 -4.60
N GLN A 660 -19.97 3.72 -4.60
CA GLN A 660 -19.84 5.02 -3.91
C GLN A 660 -20.83 6.05 -4.47
N GLN A 661 -21.49 6.82 -3.61
CA GLN A 661 -22.39 7.88 -4.07
C GLN A 661 -21.59 9.04 -4.65
N LEU A 662 -21.96 9.47 -5.86
CA LEU A 662 -21.37 10.60 -6.56
C LEU A 662 -22.40 11.72 -6.68
N LEU A 663 -22.10 12.91 -6.15
CA LEU A 663 -22.93 14.12 -6.22
C LEU A 663 -22.18 15.24 -6.94
N VAL A 664 -22.94 16.20 -7.46
CA VAL A 664 -22.39 17.45 -8.01
C VAL A 664 -21.65 18.21 -6.91
N GLY A 665 -20.40 18.61 -7.20
CA GLY A 665 -19.49 19.29 -6.27
C GLY A 665 -18.46 18.38 -5.61
N TYR A 666 -18.49 17.07 -5.86
CA TYR A 666 -17.52 16.13 -5.30
C TYR A 666 -16.18 16.09 -6.02
N VAL A 667 -15.13 15.89 -5.22
CA VAL A 667 -13.79 15.58 -5.70
C VAL A 667 -13.68 14.07 -5.92
N VAL A 668 -13.43 13.67 -7.16
CA VAL A 668 -13.33 12.28 -7.59
C VAL A 668 -12.04 12.02 -8.35
N GLN A 669 -11.63 10.75 -8.42
CA GLN A 669 -10.48 10.32 -9.20
C GLN A 669 -10.88 9.21 -10.17
N THR A 670 -10.39 9.31 -11.41
CA THR A 670 -10.53 8.28 -12.45
C THR A 670 -9.45 7.21 -12.28
N ARG A 671 -9.81 5.93 -12.38
CA ARG A 671 -8.94 4.77 -12.12
C ARG A 671 -8.51 4.00 -13.37
N ARG A 672 -9.01 4.39 -14.53
CA ARG A 672 -8.67 3.78 -15.82
C ARG A 672 -8.50 4.86 -16.88
N ASN A 673 -7.52 4.72 -17.77
CA ASN A 673 -7.45 5.61 -18.92
C ASN A 673 -8.61 5.30 -19.88
N ASP A 674 -9.30 6.32 -20.38
CA ASP A 674 -10.25 6.17 -21.48
C ASP A 674 -9.89 7.14 -22.61
N ARG A 675 -9.60 6.56 -23.78
CA ARG A 675 -9.21 7.32 -24.98
C ARG A 675 -10.38 8.04 -25.62
N GLY A 676 -11.60 7.50 -25.49
CA GLY A 676 -12.80 8.09 -26.11
C GLY A 676 -13.16 9.42 -25.45
N THR A 677 -13.06 9.48 -24.12
CA THR A 677 -13.38 10.67 -23.33
C THR A 677 -12.15 11.52 -23.02
N GLY A 678 -10.93 10.96 -23.13
CA GLY A 678 -9.67 11.64 -22.83
C GLY A 678 -9.33 11.73 -21.34
N VAL A 679 -10.05 11.01 -20.47
CA VAL A 679 -9.73 10.95 -19.03
C VAL A 679 -8.52 10.04 -18.78
N GLN A 680 -7.70 10.46 -17.81
CA GLN A 680 -6.46 9.78 -17.45
C GLN A 680 -6.60 9.07 -16.10
N ASN A 681 -5.95 7.92 -15.94
CA ASN A 681 -5.86 7.26 -14.65
C ASN A 681 -5.13 8.18 -13.64
N ARG A 682 -5.66 8.25 -12.42
CA ARG A 682 -5.24 9.10 -11.29
C ARG A 682 -5.48 10.59 -11.47
N ALA A 683 -6.18 11.02 -12.52
CA ALA A 683 -6.61 12.41 -12.64
C ALA A 683 -7.72 12.72 -11.64
N THR A 684 -7.66 13.89 -11.02
CA THR A 684 -8.60 14.35 -9.98
C THR A 684 -9.53 15.41 -10.56
N TRP A 685 -10.82 15.25 -10.34
CA TRP A 685 -11.89 16.03 -10.94
C TRP A 685 -12.88 16.52 -9.90
N VAL A 686 -13.58 17.60 -10.21
CA VAL A 686 -14.81 18.03 -9.54
C VAL A 686 -15.98 17.67 -10.45
N ILE A 687 -16.97 16.94 -9.92
CA ILE A 687 -18.23 16.71 -10.63
C ILE A 687 -18.98 18.04 -10.71
N THR A 688 -19.31 18.49 -11.91
CA THR A 688 -20.01 19.77 -12.13
C THR A 688 -21.46 19.58 -12.56
N ALA A 689 -21.78 18.45 -13.18
CA ALA A 689 -23.14 18.06 -13.50
C ALA A 689 -23.24 16.54 -13.63
N ILE A 690 -24.39 15.99 -13.22
CA ILE A 690 -24.75 14.59 -13.45
C ILE A 690 -25.98 14.59 -14.35
N ARG A 691 -25.95 13.82 -15.44
CA ARG A 691 -27.06 13.63 -16.38
C ARG A 691 -27.26 12.12 -16.59
N PRO A 692 -28.44 11.66 -17.04
CA PRO A 692 -28.73 10.23 -17.20
C PRO A 692 -27.69 9.47 -18.04
N GLU A 693 -27.13 10.10 -19.07
CA GLU A 693 -26.18 9.44 -19.99
C GLU A 693 -24.71 9.81 -19.73
N ARG A 694 -24.43 10.86 -18.94
CA ARG A 694 -23.06 11.35 -18.76
C ARG A 694 -22.84 12.14 -17.47
N ILE A 695 -21.61 12.09 -16.97
CA ILE A 695 -21.13 12.88 -15.85
C ILE A 695 -20.11 13.91 -16.38
N GLU A 696 -20.30 15.19 -16.04
CA GLU A 696 -19.39 16.27 -16.39
C GLU A 696 -18.33 16.48 -15.29
N LEU A 697 -17.08 16.30 -15.68
CA LEU A 697 -15.91 16.40 -14.82
C LEU A 697 -15.12 17.66 -15.19
N ARG A 698 -14.71 18.44 -14.19
CA ARG A 698 -13.81 19.59 -14.35
C ARG A 698 -12.53 19.32 -13.57
N ASN A 699 -11.36 19.56 -14.17
CA ASN A 699 -10.10 19.32 -13.48
C ASN A 699 -9.96 20.25 -12.25
N LEU A 700 -9.41 19.72 -11.16
CA LEU A 700 -9.27 20.43 -9.88
C LEU A 700 -8.24 21.57 -9.93
N THR A 701 -7.17 21.41 -10.71
CA THR A 701 -6.10 22.42 -10.88
C THR A 701 -6.31 23.28 -12.12
N ASP A 702 -6.75 22.69 -13.24
CA ASP A 702 -7.05 23.43 -14.46
C ASP A 702 -8.56 23.52 -14.70
N THR A 703 -9.17 24.59 -14.22
CA THR A 703 -10.62 24.77 -14.33
C THR A 703 -11.13 24.89 -15.77
N THR A 704 -10.24 25.08 -16.76
CA THR A 704 -10.59 25.10 -18.20
C THR A 704 -10.71 23.70 -18.78
N GLU A 705 -10.07 22.70 -18.17
CA GLU A 705 -10.14 21.31 -18.62
C GLU A 705 -11.44 20.67 -18.13
N ARG A 706 -12.29 20.30 -19.10
CA ARG A 706 -13.51 19.53 -18.87
C ARG A 706 -13.50 18.21 -19.64
N ARG A 707 -14.08 17.19 -19.03
CA ARG A 707 -14.25 15.85 -19.59
C ARG A 707 -15.65 15.34 -19.30
N TYR A 708 -16.14 14.44 -20.14
CA TYR A 708 -17.44 13.81 -19.98
C TYR A 708 -17.24 12.31 -19.97
N VAL A 709 -17.74 11.63 -18.96
CA VAL A 709 -17.67 10.15 -18.86
C VAL A 709 -19.08 9.58 -18.83
N SER A 710 -19.26 8.34 -19.30
CA SER A 710 -20.53 7.63 -19.18
C SER A 710 -20.82 7.27 -17.72
N ALA A 711 -22.09 7.02 -17.39
CA ALA A 711 -22.48 6.52 -16.07
C ALA A 711 -21.84 5.14 -15.78
N GLU A 712 -21.74 4.27 -16.79
CA GLU A 712 -21.09 2.96 -16.70
C GLU A 712 -19.60 3.09 -16.37
N TYR A 713 -18.87 3.95 -17.09
CA TYR A 713 -17.46 4.20 -16.79
C TYR A 713 -17.29 4.76 -15.38
N ALA A 714 -18.19 5.64 -14.94
CA ALA A 714 -18.14 6.18 -13.58
C ALA A 714 -18.34 5.08 -12.54
N PHE A 715 -19.34 4.22 -12.74
CA PHE A 715 -19.64 3.07 -11.88
C PHE A 715 -18.46 2.12 -11.74
N ASP A 716 -17.70 1.86 -12.81
CA ASP A 716 -16.59 0.93 -12.74
C ASP A 716 -15.26 1.57 -12.30
N HIS A 717 -15.06 2.86 -12.62
CA HIS A 717 -13.73 3.46 -12.68
C HIS A 717 -13.60 4.84 -12.03
N VAL A 718 -14.64 5.37 -11.37
CA VAL A 718 -14.57 6.65 -10.65
C VAL A 718 -14.84 6.45 -9.16
N HIS A 719 -13.97 6.98 -8.30
CA HIS A 719 -14.13 6.93 -6.84
C HIS A 719 -13.90 8.31 -6.19
N LEU A 720 -14.25 8.48 -4.92
CA LEU A 720 -13.97 9.71 -4.16
C LEU A 720 -12.47 9.92 -3.94
N ALA A 721 -12.03 11.18 -3.89
CA ALA A 721 -10.60 11.52 -3.87
C ALA A 721 -10.26 12.75 -3.01
N TYR A 722 -10.87 12.88 -1.83
CA TYR A 722 -10.49 13.94 -0.88
C TYR A 722 -9.20 13.60 -0.12
N ALA A 723 -8.97 12.32 0.14
CA ALA A 723 -7.73 11.79 0.68
C ALA A 723 -7.12 10.76 -0.28
N SER A 724 -5.82 10.54 -0.16
CA SER A 724 -5.11 9.57 -1.00
C SER A 724 -3.86 9.02 -0.32
N THR A 725 -3.38 7.88 -0.80
CA THR A 725 -2.07 7.35 -0.41
C THR A 725 -0.94 8.15 -1.06
N VAL A 726 0.31 7.88 -0.62
CA VAL A 726 1.50 8.55 -1.15
C VAL A 726 1.61 8.52 -2.68
N HIS A 727 1.27 7.38 -3.31
CA HIS A 727 1.28 7.24 -4.78
C HIS A 727 0.20 8.08 -5.48
N GLY A 728 -0.88 8.43 -4.78
CA GLY A 728 -1.99 9.21 -5.33
C GLY A 728 -1.69 10.70 -5.44
N ILE A 729 -0.83 11.22 -4.56
CA ILE A 729 -0.55 12.66 -4.41
C ILE A 729 0.83 13.08 -4.90
N GLN A 730 1.63 12.14 -5.41
CA GLN A 730 2.94 12.45 -5.97
C GLN A 730 2.83 13.41 -7.16
N GLY A 731 3.73 14.38 -7.23
CA GLY A 731 3.70 15.48 -8.19
C GLY A 731 2.67 16.58 -7.90
N ASP A 732 1.70 16.36 -7.00
CA ASP A 732 0.75 17.41 -6.62
C ASP A 732 1.38 18.39 -5.61
N THR A 733 0.93 19.64 -5.66
CA THR A 733 1.21 20.66 -4.65
C THR A 733 -0.10 21.22 -4.11
N ALA A 734 -0.14 21.49 -2.81
CA ALA A 734 -1.28 22.06 -2.10
C ALA A 734 -0.81 23.24 -1.22
N ASP A 735 -1.75 24.00 -0.66
CA ASP A 735 -1.42 25.06 0.29
C ASP A 735 -0.99 24.45 1.63
N ALA A 736 -1.64 23.36 2.03
CA ALA A 736 -1.28 22.60 3.21
C ALA A 736 -1.29 21.08 2.99
N SER A 737 -0.69 20.34 3.92
CA SER A 737 -0.70 18.89 3.93
C SER A 737 -0.90 18.34 5.35
N VAL A 738 -1.73 17.30 5.48
CA VAL A 738 -1.92 16.56 6.73
C VAL A 738 -1.67 15.08 6.44
N VAL A 739 -0.74 14.50 7.18
CA VAL A 739 -0.30 13.11 7.05
C VAL A 739 -0.90 12.30 8.18
N GLY A 740 -1.72 11.32 7.86
CA GLY A 740 -2.33 10.41 8.82
C GLY A 740 -1.33 9.40 9.41
N PRO A 741 -1.74 8.66 10.46
CA PRO A 741 -0.91 7.66 11.11
C PRO A 741 -0.60 6.46 10.20
N GLY A 742 0.42 5.69 10.58
CA GLY A 742 0.74 4.41 9.92
C GLY A 742 1.50 4.52 8.60
N VAL A 743 1.79 5.73 8.11
CA VAL A 743 2.62 5.93 6.91
C VAL A 743 4.05 5.42 7.12
N ASP A 744 4.70 5.04 6.03
CA ASP A 744 6.13 4.72 5.99
C ASP A 744 6.99 5.98 5.77
N ALA A 745 8.31 5.81 5.67
CA ALA A 745 9.24 6.93 5.53
C ALA A 745 8.95 7.77 4.28
N ALA A 746 8.67 7.11 3.15
CA ALA A 746 8.33 7.79 1.90
C ALA A 746 6.99 8.53 2.00
N GLY A 747 5.96 7.92 2.61
CA GLY A 747 4.66 8.53 2.86
C GLY A 747 4.75 9.76 3.76
N LEU A 748 5.57 9.69 4.81
CA LEU A 748 5.82 10.81 5.71
C LEU A 748 6.57 11.94 5.01
N TYR A 749 7.68 11.63 4.31
CA TYR A 749 8.48 12.60 3.58
C TYR A 749 7.70 13.28 2.45
N VAL A 750 7.04 12.50 1.60
CA VAL A 750 6.21 13.02 0.51
C VAL A 750 5.07 13.84 1.09
N GLY A 751 4.36 13.32 2.09
CA GLY A 751 3.24 14.01 2.72
C GLY A 751 3.63 15.35 3.32
N LEU A 752 4.70 15.41 4.12
CA LEU A 752 5.20 16.64 4.74
C LEU A 752 5.85 17.62 3.75
N THR A 753 5.98 17.27 2.47
CA THR A 753 6.51 18.15 1.42
C THR A 753 5.48 18.58 0.37
N ARG A 754 4.20 18.21 0.54
CA ARG A 754 3.12 18.60 -0.39
C ARG A 754 2.59 20.02 -0.16
N GLY A 755 2.51 20.47 1.09
CA GLY A 755 1.99 21.78 1.48
C GLY A 755 3.04 22.88 1.36
N ARG A 756 2.71 23.99 0.71
CA ARG A 756 3.62 25.15 0.57
C ARG A 756 3.69 26.03 1.82
N ALA A 757 2.58 26.12 2.55
CA ALA A 757 2.41 27.03 3.69
C ALA A 757 2.41 26.29 5.03
N TRP A 758 1.81 25.09 5.10
CA TRP A 758 1.71 24.33 6.34
C TRP A 758 1.72 22.82 6.09
N ASN A 759 2.37 22.07 6.98
CA ASN A 759 2.45 20.61 6.91
C ASN A 759 2.35 20.04 8.32
N GLN A 760 1.61 18.96 8.51
CA GLN A 760 1.41 18.37 9.83
C GLN A 760 1.34 16.84 9.75
N ALA A 761 1.97 16.16 10.69
CA ALA A 761 1.85 14.71 10.89
C ALA A 761 0.93 14.42 12.08
N VAL A 762 -0.01 13.49 11.90
CA VAL A 762 -0.96 13.04 12.93
C VAL A 762 -0.46 11.73 13.51
N VAL A 763 -0.31 11.68 14.83
CA VAL A 763 0.27 10.55 15.55
C VAL A 763 -0.67 10.10 16.66
N VAL A 764 -0.99 8.80 16.65
CA VAL A 764 -1.80 8.17 17.70
C VAL A 764 -0.88 7.82 18.87
N ALA A 765 -0.90 8.61 19.94
CA ALA A 765 0.00 8.41 21.08
C ALA A 765 -0.52 9.08 22.37
N GLY A 766 -0.42 8.34 23.48
CA GLY A 766 -0.83 8.81 24.82
C GLY A 766 0.14 9.81 25.47
N SER A 767 1.40 9.87 25.03
CA SER A 767 2.42 10.79 25.56
C SER A 767 3.25 11.42 24.45
N GLN A 768 3.98 12.50 24.77
CA GLN A 768 4.85 13.19 23.81
C GLN A 768 5.99 12.29 23.37
N ASP A 769 6.66 11.64 24.34
CA ASP A 769 7.73 10.69 24.08
C ASP A 769 7.27 9.52 23.19
N ALA A 770 6.04 9.03 23.40
CA ALA A 770 5.47 7.97 22.55
C ALA A 770 5.20 8.48 21.11
N ALA A 771 4.75 9.73 20.96
CA ALA A 771 4.53 10.33 19.64
C ALA A 771 5.85 10.51 18.87
N LEU A 772 6.88 11.02 19.55
CA LEU A 772 8.22 11.17 18.99
C LEU A 772 8.83 9.81 18.60
N GLY A 773 8.64 8.80 19.46
CA GLY A 773 9.03 7.42 19.18
C GLY A 773 8.35 6.86 17.93
N GLU A 774 7.03 7.04 17.80
CA GLU A 774 6.28 6.56 16.63
C GLU A 774 6.68 7.27 15.33
N LEU A 775 6.94 8.59 15.37
CA LEU A 775 7.46 9.33 14.22
C LEU A 775 8.86 8.86 13.83
N ALA A 776 9.75 8.67 14.81
CA ALA A 776 11.10 8.17 14.56
C ALA A 776 11.08 6.75 13.97
N GLU A 777 10.16 5.90 14.41
CA GLU A 777 9.93 4.59 13.78
C GLU A 777 9.39 4.74 12.36
N ALA A 778 8.41 5.62 12.12
CA ALA A 778 7.85 5.89 10.80
C ALA A 778 8.91 6.29 9.78
N MET A 779 9.85 7.16 10.15
CA MET A 779 10.97 7.60 9.29
C MET A 779 11.93 6.48 8.89
N ARG A 780 11.89 5.33 9.58
CA ARG A 780 12.75 4.17 9.28
C ARG A 780 11.97 2.98 8.70
N ARG A 781 10.65 3.06 8.63
CA ARG A 781 9.81 2.03 7.99
C ARG A 781 9.99 2.14 6.47
N GLY A 782 10.25 0.99 5.83
CA GLY A 782 10.31 0.91 4.37
C GLY A 782 11.49 1.65 3.75
N SER A 783 12.63 1.76 4.46
CA SER A 783 13.84 2.35 3.88
C SER A 783 14.17 1.70 2.53
N PRO A 784 14.41 2.49 1.47
CA PRO A 784 14.48 1.95 0.12
C PRO A 784 15.72 1.06 -0.05
N GLU A 785 15.48 -0.23 -0.36
CA GLU A 785 16.53 -1.20 -0.70
C GLU A 785 16.74 -1.19 -2.22
N LEU A 786 17.49 -0.22 -2.72
CA LEU A 786 17.57 0.05 -4.16
C LEU A 786 18.47 -0.95 -4.89
N THR A 787 19.49 -1.46 -4.22
CA THR A 787 20.47 -2.41 -4.77
C THR A 787 20.33 -3.80 -4.14
N LEU A 788 20.94 -4.81 -4.76
CA LEU A 788 21.00 -6.16 -4.18
C LEU A 788 21.79 -6.18 -2.87
N GLU A 789 22.81 -5.33 -2.74
CA GLU A 789 23.59 -5.21 -1.52
C GLU A 789 22.78 -4.59 -0.37
N ASP A 790 21.95 -3.59 -0.67
CA ASP A 790 21.02 -3.01 0.32
C ASP A 790 20.06 -4.06 0.84
N SER A 791 19.50 -4.88 -0.05
CA SER A 791 18.63 -6.00 0.34
C SER A 791 19.35 -7.05 1.19
N ARG A 792 20.61 -7.38 0.87
CA ARG A 792 21.44 -8.27 1.73
C ARG A 792 21.69 -7.65 3.11
N ARG A 793 22.00 -6.36 3.17
CA ARG A 793 22.23 -5.63 4.42
C ARG A 793 20.96 -5.57 5.26
N ALA A 794 19.81 -5.28 4.66
CA ALA A 794 18.51 -5.27 5.30
C ALA A 794 18.13 -6.65 5.85
N ALA A 795 18.36 -7.72 5.08
CA ALA A 795 18.13 -9.09 5.54
C ALA A 795 19.01 -9.47 6.75
N ARG A 796 20.30 -9.08 6.74
CA ARG A 796 21.21 -9.28 7.89
C ARG A 796 20.78 -8.47 9.12
N LEU A 797 20.28 -7.25 8.92
CA LEU A 797 19.77 -6.42 10.00
C LEU A 797 18.47 -6.98 10.61
N ASP A 798 17.56 -7.48 9.77
CA ASP A 798 16.35 -8.17 10.22
C ASP A 798 16.71 -9.41 11.05
N LEU A 799 17.71 -10.17 10.57
CA LEU A 799 18.21 -11.36 11.26
C LEU A 799 18.92 -11.03 12.58
N SER A 800 19.68 -9.93 12.67
CA SER A 800 20.37 -9.53 13.91
C SER A 800 19.41 -9.03 14.99
N ARG A 801 18.23 -8.52 14.59
CA ARG A 801 17.15 -8.09 15.49
C ARG A 801 16.20 -9.22 15.89
N ALA A 802 16.29 -10.37 15.22
CA ALA A 802 15.47 -11.55 15.50
C ALA A 802 15.90 -12.18 16.83
N ALA A 803 14.93 -12.64 17.62
CA ALA A 803 15.23 -13.44 18.79
C ALA A 803 15.86 -14.78 18.35
N ARG A 804 16.98 -15.15 18.99
CA ARG A 804 17.70 -16.41 18.70
C ARG A 804 17.36 -17.44 19.76
N GLU A 805 17.35 -18.71 19.37
CA GLU A 805 17.27 -19.80 20.33
C GLU A 805 18.42 -19.66 21.33
N ALA A 806 18.12 -19.79 22.62
CA ALA A 806 19.17 -19.87 23.62
C ALA A 806 20.04 -21.07 23.26
N THR A 807 21.33 -20.86 22.99
CA THR A 807 22.30 -21.95 23.03
C THR A 807 22.20 -22.56 24.41
N ARG A 808 21.51 -23.70 24.52
CA ARG A 808 21.56 -24.53 25.71
C ARG A 808 23.01 -24.98 25.81
N SER A 809 23.80 -24.33 26.67
CA SER A 809 25.05 -24.92 27.11
C SER A 809 24.73 -26.34 27.55
N PRO A 810 25.47 -27.36 27.08
CA PRO A 810 25.30 -28.73 27.57
C PRO A 810 25.34 -28.67 29.09
N ALA A 811 24.34 -29.25 29.75
CA ALA A 811 24.29 -29.32 31.19
C ALA A 811 25.58 -29.96 31.69
N GLY A 812 26.46 -29.16 32.32
CA GLY A 812 27.69 -29.67 32.88
C GLY A 812 28.93 -28.79 32.79
N GLU A 813 28.84 -27.45 32.73
CA GLU A 813 30.00 -26.61 33.05
C GLU A 813 29.55 -25.33 33.73
N THR A 814 29.85 -25.24 35.03
CA THR A 814 29.72 -24.02 35.82
C THR A 814 30.56 -22.92 35.16
N PRO A 815 30.02 -21.71 34.92
CA PRO A 815 30.79 -20.62 34.34
C PRO A 815 32.07 -20.36 35.15
N SER A 816 33.21 -20.21 34.48
CA SER A 816 34.54 -20.13 35.11
C SER A 816 34.76 -18.92 36.04
N TRP A 817 33.81 -17.97 36.09
CA TRP A 817 33.84 -16.82 37.01
C TRP A 817 33.31 -17.14 38.42
N LEU A 818 32.87 -18.38 38.67
CA LEU A 818 32.43 -18.87 39.99
C LEU A 818 33.51 -19.63 40.78
N ARG A 819 34.76 -19.69 40.27
CA ARG A 819 35.91 -20.18 41.05
C ARG A 819 36.84 -19.01 41.37
N GLU A 820 36.60 -18.39 42.53
CA GLU A 820 37.62 -17.89 43.47
C GLU A 820 36.98 -16.93 44.48
N ALA A 821 36.61 -17.46 45.64
CA ALA A 821 36.63 -16.75 46.92
C ALA A 821 36.81 -17.78 48.05
N PRO A 822 37.85 -17.68 48.89
CA PRO A 822 38.08 -18.62 49.99
C PRO A 822 37.06 -18.43 51.12
N PRO A 823 36.84 -19.46 51.97
CA PRO A 823 35.72 -19.48 52.91
C PRO A 823 35.93 -18.50 54.07
N GLY A 824 35.19 -17.39 54.04
CA GLY A 824 35.01 -16.47 55.16
C GLY A 824 33.80 -16.86 56.00
N THR A 825 34.07 -17.12 57.27
CA THR A 825 33.17 -17.53 58.35
C THR A 825 31.97 -16.61 58.59
N GLY A 826 30.79 -17.22 58.78
CA GLY A 826 29.96 -16.96 59.97
C GLY A 826 28.88 -15.87 59.92
N LEU A 827 27.65 -16.35 60.08
CA LEU A 827 26.56 -15.80 60.92
C LEU A 827 25.61 -14.72 60.36
N SER A 828 24.32 -15.11 60.34
CA SER A 828 23.03 -14.38 60.51
C SER A 828 23.04 -12.85 60.38
N TRP A 829 22.17 -12.21 59.60
CA TRP A 829 20.70 -12.37 59.55
C TRP A 829 20.14 -12.14 58.14
#